data_AF-B4V7V9-F1
#
_entry.id   AF-B4V7V9-F1
#
_cell.length_a   1.000
_cell.length_b   1.000
_cell.length_c   1.000
_cell.angle_alpha   90.00
_cell.angle_beta   90.00
_cell.angle_gamma   90.00
#
_symmetry.space_group_name_H-M   'P 1'
#
loop_
_entity.id
_entity.type
_entity.pdbx_description
1 polymer ?
#
loop_
_entity_poly.entity_id
_entity_poly.type
_entity_poly.pdbx_seq_one_letter_code
_entity_poly.pdbx_strand_id
1 'polypeptide(L)'
;MRHRARSILAASALVFVTTLAALPVTAQAQAQAQPSATAAPDADEVRVYDADITREQVPLVLAAGQDAHELSERAPQTGTAKVELFLTAGQAKGLAAQGVKLAERRVSAKAAARTEAAGDGVFRPYSGKGGLQEEILRTAQENPGLTKVVSIGKTVQGKDILALKVTKNAKKTRDGEKPSVLYMSNQHAREWITPEMTRRLMHHTLDNYGKDQRITQLVDSTELWFLISANPDGYDYTHAPDGERLWRKNLRDNNGDGKITSGDGVDLNRNFAYKWGYDNEGSSPTPASETYRGTKASSEPETTALDAFERRIGFTYAINYHSASELLLYGVGWQVATPTPDDAAYKALAGTPENSAIPGYYPQISSELYTTNGEADGHASNVNGVMMFTPEMTTCQTASAADPDDRWKPEDCASGFNFPDDEKLIQAEFAKNVPFALSVGESAARPDQPRSSVGLSAADFTLDPFTTSYVAKDEDQTVSVTARKALRDKQLKFRINGGRTHDDGLRAWKGGDVYGGEDNNWFDEYRAKVDGARPGDTVEVWFTGLDRSDKQVSSEHFTYKVAERPRADVLVIAEEGAKAVHAKEYVDALRANGTSAAVWDVAVQGAPHHLGVLSHFGTAVHYTGAKAPGGETQLAVRDFLNEGGKLIEAGELAGGNAQVGRAVTNDFSQYYLGAYSRASAKGATGFTGAGALNGAKGGLGDAADNPLNAPGSYTATSDTLAAAQFPQFKSAQAGQYAGVVNPYAPFAGAGMAAAVHTDSDWKRLVRTIDLTGVTAADKPQLKMALNWNTEDGYDHAVLEAHTTGAADWTTLPDAGGLSSSAVPEDCAAGYFINGHPFLRSYLTLGAGGCTAQGTSGTWNSFTGSSGGWKQVAFDLSAYAGKKVEVSLSSITDPGSGGRGVFADEARLSVAGTDQAAEGFETSLGTWTAQGAPAGSPEIPGDWSRSAELFKSYAAITTRHTVLLGFGLEHVPAAADRAVLVGKALRSLNH
;
A
#
# COMPACT_ATOMS: atom_id res chain seq x y z
N MET A 1 47.49 -19.59 -28.10
CA MET A 1 47.22 -18.88 -29.38
C MET A 1 46.96 -17.44 -29.00
N ARG A 2 48.00 -16.57 -29.00
CA ARG A 2 48.25 -15.49 -29.99
C ARG A 2 46.95 -14.69 -30.27
N HIS A 3 46.80 -13.43 -29.85
CA HIS A 3 47.71 -12.31 -30.06
C HIS A 3 47.72 -11.25 -28.93
N ARG A 4 48.93 -10.71 -28.71
CA ARG A 4 49.25 -9.45 -28.03
C ARG A 4 48.96 -8.26 -28.96
N ALA A 5 48.66 -7.09 -28.39
CA ALA A 5 49.25 -5.82 -28.83
C ALA A 5 49.26 -4.80 -27.68
N ARG A 6 50.41 -4.15 -27.50
CA ARG A 6 50.71 -3.07 -26.55
C ARG A 6 50.55 -1.71 -27.25
N SER A 7 50.13 -0.71 -26.47
CA SER A 7 50.64 0.68 -26.35
C SER A 7 51.07 1.47 -27.59
N ILE A 8 50.62 2.72 -27.69
CA ILE A 8 51.43 3.92 -28.03
C ILE A 8 50.77 5.17 -27.42
N LEU A 9 51.58 5.99 -26.76
CA LEU A 9 51.32 7.38 -26.33
C LEU A 9 51.25 8.32 -27.53
N ALA A 10 50.45 9.39 -27.44
CA ALA A 10 50.83 10.69 -27.99
C ALA A 10 50.15 11.83 -27.21
N ALA A 11 50.98 12.64 -26.56
CA ALA A 11 50.63 13.96 -26.04
C ALA A 11 50.75 14.99 -27.17
N SER A 12 49.86 15.98 -27.19
CA SER A 12 50.08 17.26 -27.86
C SER A 12 49.32 18.36 -27.14
N ALA A 13 50.09 19.26 -26.52
CA ALA A 13 49.65 20.53 -26.01
C ALA A 13 49.43 21.51 -27.18
N LEU A 14 48.50 22.46 -27.03
CA LEU A 14 48.57 23.73 -27.75
C LEU A 14 48.10 24.87 -26.85
N VAL A 15 49.06 25.72 -26.54
CA VAL A 15 48.96 27.00 -25.85
C VAL A 15 48.71 28.07 -26.91
N PHE A 16 47.76 28.97 -26.67
CA PHE A 16 47.80 30.33 -27.22
C PHE A 16 47.56 31.33 -26.08
N VAL A 17 48.58 32.15 -25.84
CA VAL A 17 48.55 33.35 -25.00
C VAL A 17 48.75 34.54 -25.94
N THR A 18 47.88 35.55 -25.89
CA THR A 18 48.20 36.95 -26.26
C THR A 18 47.38 37.95 -25.44
N THR A 19 48.02 38.45 -24.38
CA THR A 19 48.15 39.84 -23.89
C THR A 19 47.04 40.90 -24.05
N LEU A 20 46.58 41.35 -22.88
CA LEU A 20 46.26 42.71 -22.38
C LEU A 20 46.24 43.93 -23.33
N ALA A 21 45.17 44.73 -23.18
CA ALA A 21 45.22 46.19 -23.17
C ALA A 21 44.27 46.73 -22.08
N ALA A 22 44.79 47.59 -21.21
CA ALA A 22 44.05 48.36 -20.19
C ALA A 22 43.84 49.80 -20.68
N LEU A 23 42.74 50.45 -20.27
CA LEU A 23 42.58 51.87 -19.84
C LEU A 23 41.08 52.22 -19.65
N PRO A 24 40.72 53.32 -18.94
CA PRO A 24 39.73 53.33 -17.87
C PRO A 24 38.41 54.03 -18.24
N VAL A 25 37.29 53.60 -17.66
CA VAL A 25 36.02 54.35 -17.73
C VAL A 25 35.27 54.27 -16.40
N THR A 26 35.28 55.42 -15.72
CA THR A 26 34.30 56.03 -14.82
C THR A 26 33.21 55.17 -14.18
N ALA A 27 33.16 55.22 -12.85
CA ALA A 27 32.01 54.83 -12.04
C ALA A 27 30.75 55.62 -12.44
N GLN A 28 29.73 54.89 -12.91
CA GLN A 28 28.34 55.33 -12.88
C GLN A 28 27.52 54.21 -12.25
N ALA A 29 26.84 54.56 -11.16
CA ALA A 29 25.87 53.71 -10.49
C ALA A 29 24.76 53.32 -11.48
N GLN A 30 24.62 52.02 -11.74
CA GLN A 30 23.41 51.44 -12.32
C GLN A 30 22.69 50.66 -11.23
N ALA A 31 21.43 51.03 -11.03
CA ALA A 31 20.52 50.45 -10.07
C ALA A 31 20.49 48.91 -10.18
N GLN A 32 20.65 48.24 -9.04
CA GLN A 32 20.34 46.82 -8.90
C GLN A 32 18.86 46.63 -9.25
N ALA A 33 18.61 46.00 -10.41
CA ALA A 33 17.32 45.41 -10.67
C ALA A 33 17.10 44.28 -9.64
N GLN A 34 16.05 44.41 -8.84
CA GLN A 34 15.57 43.34 -7.98
C GLN A 34 15.29 42.08 -8.83
N PRO A 35 15.57 40.87 -8.33
CA PRO A 35 15.06 39.66 -8.97
C PRO A 35 13.54 39.71 -8.95
N SER A 36 12.93 39.66 -10.13
CA SER A 36 11.49 39.46 -10.29
C SER A 36 11.12 38.10 -9.68
N ALA A 37 10.38 38.16 -8.57
CA ALA A 37 9.69 37.01 -8.01
C ALA A 37 8.61 36.50 -8.97
N THR A 38 8.24 35.23 -8.74
CA THR A 38 7.19 34.43 -9.39
C THR A 38 7.55 33.78 -10.72
N ALA A 39 8.38 32.73 -10.66
CA ALA A 39 8.19 31.57 -11.53
C ALA A 39 6.80 30.96 -11.24
N ALA A 40 6.12 30.43 -12.27
CA ALA A 40 4.88 29.69 -12.07
C ALA A 40 5.17 28.39 -11.26
N PRO A 41 4.27 27.95 -10.36
CA PRO A 41 4.45 26.70 -9.62
C PRO A 41 4.55 25.50 -10.58
N ASP A 42 5.47 24.58 -10.30
CA ASP A 42 5.61 23.34 -11.06
C ASP A 42 4.39 22.42 -10.85
N ALA A 43 3.94 21.76 -11.91
CA ALA A 43 2.79 20.85 -11.88
C ALA A 43 3.12 19.52 -11.19
N ASP A 44 4.40 19.14 -11.24
CA ASP A 44 4.91 17.87 -10.73
C ASP A 44 5.42 17.95 -9.29
N GLU A 45 5.33 19.12 -8.66
CA GLU A 45 5.71 19.32 -7.25
C GLU A 45 4.73 18.60 -6.32
N VAL A 46 5.27 17.80 -5.40
CA VAL A 46 4.54 17.15 -4.31
C VAL A 46 4.26 18.19 -3.23
N ARG A 47 2.98 18.43 -2.97
CA ARG A 47 2.50 19.38 -1.97
C ARG A 47 1.76 18.67 -0.86
N VAL A 48 1.52 19.43 0.21
CA VAL A 48 0.88 18.94 1.42
C VAL A 48 -0.60 19.33 1.39
N TYR A 49 -1.48 18.36 1.62
CA TYR A 49 -2.92 18.58 1.69
C TYR A 49 -3.48 18.06 3.01
N ASP A 50 -4.33 18.86 3.65
CA ASP A 50 -5.24 18.43 4.70
C ASP A 50 -6.48 17.79 4.08
N ALA A 51 -6.71 16.50 4.35
CA ALA A 51 -7.89 15.76 3.91
C ALA A 51 -8.83 15.45 5.07
N ASP A 52 -10.13 15.67 4.92
CA ASP A 52 -11.15 15.08 5.78
C ASP A 52 -11.64 13.77 5.13
N ILE A 53 -11.16 12.62 5.63
CA ILE A 53 -11.50 11.30 5.08
C ILE A 53 -12.51 10.55 5.94
N THR A 54 -13.45 9.84 5.32
CA THR A 54 -14.26 8.81 6.01
C THR A 54 -13.54 7.47 6.01
N ARG A 55 -14.01 6.53 6.83
CA ARG A 55 -13.50 5.16 6.86
C ARG A 55 -13.62 4.43 5.52
N GLU A 56 -14.66 4.71 4.74
CA GLU A 56 -14.87 4.14 3.40
C GLU A 56 -13.90 4.71 2.36
N GLN A 57 -13.31 5.87 2.63
CA GLN A 57 -12.38 6.56 1.73
C GLN A 57 -10.91 6.19 1.99
N VAL A 58 -10.60 5.54 3.12
CA VAL A 58 -9.23 5.08 3.44
C VAL A 58 -8.60 4.28 2.29
N PRO A 59 -9.28 3.28 1.67
CA PRO A 59 -8.70 2.54 0.55
C PRO A 59 -8.40 3.41 -0.68
N LEU A 60 -9.16 4.49 -0.91
CA LEU A 60 -8.94 5.40 -2.04
C LEU A 60 -7.63 6.19 -1.84
N VAL A 61 -7.40 6.66 -0.62
CA VAL A 61 -6.19 7.41 -0.26
C VAL A 61 -4.96 6.51 -0.26
N LEU A 62 -5.09 5.27 0.20
CA LEU A 62 -4.06 4.23 0.09
C LEU A 62 -3.70 3.91 -1.37
N ALA A 63 -4.71 3.79 -2.24
CA ALA A 63 -4.51 3.55 -3.66
C ALA A 63 -3.78 4.71 -4.37
N ALA A 64 -3.89 5.94 -3.85
CA ALA A 64 -3.10 7.09 -4.30
C ALA A 64 -1.62 7.04 -3.83
N GLY A 65 -1.17 5.92 -3.26
CA GLY A 65 0.22 5.68 -2.86
C GLY A 65 0.63 6.46 -1.61
N GLN A 66 -0.33 6.92 -0.81
CA GLN A 66 -0.08 7.69 0.39
C GLN A 66 0.24 6.81 1.60
N ASP A 67 1.09 7.33 2.48
CA ASP A 67 1.40 6.73 3.76
C ASP A 67 0.17 6.84 4.69
N ALA A 68 -0.24 5.72 5.29
CA ALA A 68 -1.55 5.60 5.91
C ALA A 68 -1.61 6.02 7.38
N HIS A 69 -0.52 6.51 7.96
CA HIS A 69 -0.44 6.71 9.40
C HIS A 69 -1.57 7.56 9.98
N GLU A 70 -1.96 8.64 9.32
CA GLU A 70 -3.06 9.46 9.84
C GLU A 70 -4.47 8.88 9.54
N LEU A 71 -4.58 7.86 8.66
CA LEU A 71 -5.85 7.39 8.11
C LEU A 71 -6.64 6.43 9.03
N SER A 72 -5.94 5.55 9.76
CA SER A 72 -6.58 4.46 10.52
C SER A 72 -6.92 4.83 11.96
N GLU A 73 -6.15 5.73 12.60
CA GLU A 73 -6.42 6.14 13.98
C GLU A 73 -7.51 7.20 14.10
N ARG A 74 -7.67 8.05 13.08
CA ARG A 74 -8.55 9.21 13.16
C ARG A 74 -9.91 9.00 12.53
N ALA A 75 -10.08 8.10 11.56
CA ALA A 75 -11.35 7.88 10.84
C ALA A 75 -12.43 7.31 11.79
N PRO A 76 -13.37 8.14 12.29
CA PRO A 76 -14.33 7.69 13.27
C PRO A 76 -15.34 6.73 12.62
N GLN A 77 -15.97 5.84 13.41
CA GLN A 77 -17.04 4.96 12.92
C GLN A 77 -18.18 5.73 12.22
N THR A 78 -18.34 7.02 12.56
CA THR A 78 -19.22 7.97 11.88
C THR A 78 -18.51 9.33 11.83
N GLY A 79 -18.43 9.95 10.65
CA GLY A 79 -17.80 11.27 10.47
C GLY A 79 -16.52 11.22 9.64
N THR A 80 -15.68 12.25 9.74
CA THR A 80 -14.43 12.39 8.99
C THR A 80 -13.25 12.63 9.90
N ALA A 81 -12.06 12.30 9.41
CA ALA A 81 -10.78 12.50 10.06
C ALA A 81 -9.87 13.40 9.25
N LYS A 82 -9.19 14.35 9.92
CA LYS A 82 -8.15 15.15 9.30
C LYS A 82 -6.86 14.37 9.17
N VAL A 83 -6.36 14.26 7.95
CA VAL A 83 -5.13 13.56 7.58
C VAL A 83 -4.29 14.40 6.62
N GLU A 84 -2.98 14.29 6.72
CA GLU A 84 -1.99 14.94 5.87
C GLU A 84 -1.61 14.03 4.71
N LEU A 85 -1.77 14.50 3.47
CA LEU A 85 -1.43 13.77 2.26
C LEU A 85 -0.36 14.51 1.45
N PHE A 86 0.54 13.75 0.83
CA PHE A 86 1.63 14.20 -0.04
C PHE A 86 1.27 13.92 -1.48
N LEU A 87 0.67 14.91 -2.10
CA LEU A 87 0.03 14.74 -3.38
C LEU A 87 0.62 15.75 -4.34
N THR A 88 0.86 15.32 -5.57
CA THR A 88 0.90 16.28 -6.67
C THR A 88 -0.46 16.98 -6.77
N ALA A 89 -0.50 18.13 -7.44
CA ALA A 89 -1.76 18.85 -7.62
C ALA A 89 -2.84 17.97 -8.28
N GLY A 90 -2.47 17.07 -9.20
CA GLY A 90 -3.39 16.12 -9.84
C GLY A 90 -3.88 15.03 -8.89
N GLN A 91 -3.00 14.43 -8.08
CA GLN A 91 -3.40 13.40 -7.11
C GLN A 91 -4.40 13.93 -6.06
N ALA A 92 -4.20 15.17 -5.58
CA ALA A 92 -5.14 15.83 -4.66
C ALA A 92 -6.50 16.09 -5.28
N LYS A 93 -6.51 16.39 -6.57
CA LYS A 93 -7.73 16.60 -7.33
C LYS A 93 -8.52 15.31 -7.53
N GLY A 94 -7.84 14.24 -7.96
CA GLY A 94 -8.42 12.92 -8.13
C GLY A 94 -9.07 12.39 -6.85
N LEU A 95 -8.39 12.56 -5.71
CA LEU A 95 -8.98 12.21 -4.42
C LEU A 95 -10.18 13.11 -4.08
N ALA A 96 -10.12 14.41 -4.38
CA ALA A 96 -11.23 15.33 -4.13
C ALA A 96 -12.49 14.99 -4.93
N ALA A 97 -12.33 14.59 -6.19
CA ALA A 97 -13.42 14.16 -7.05
C ALA A 97 -14.03 12.81 -6.64
N GLN A 98 -13.25 11.95 -5.99
CA GLN A 98 -13.77 10.74 -5.33
C GLN A 98 -14.42 11.03 -3.97
N GLY A 99 -14.63 12.32 -3.67
CA GLY A 99 -15.37 12.82 -2.51
C GLY A 99 -14.51 13.07 -1.27
N VAL A 100 -13.18 12.98 -1.37
CA VAL A 100 -12.28 13.27 -0.24
C VAL A 100 -12.14 14.78 -0.08
N LYS A 101 -12.60 15.37 1.02
CA LYS A 101 -12.50 16.83 1.16
C LYS A 101 -11.04 17.21 1.44
N LEU A 102 -10.40 17.89 0.50
CA LEU A 102 -8.99 18.25 0.58
C LEU A 102 -8.80 19.77 0.59
N ALA A 103 -7.81 20.23 1.33
CA ALA A 103 -7.34 21.61 1.31
C ALA A 103 -5.81 21.61 1.28
N GLU A 104 -5.21 22.25 0.28
CA GLU A 104 -3.76 22.45 0.24
C GLU A 104 -3.33 23.20 1.49
N ARG A 105 -2.36 22.65 2.22
CA ARG A 105 -1.84 23.30 3.41
C ARG A 105 -0.88 24.40 2.98
N ARG A 106 -1.35 25.65 3.10
CA ARG A 106 -0.55 26.84 2.78
C ARG A 106 -0.08 27.54 4.05
N VAL A 107 1.22 27.57 4.24
CA VAL A 107 1.86 28.39 5.27
C VAL A 107 1.91 29.84 4.76
N SER A 108 1.44 30.79 5.56
CA SER A 108 1.48 32.21 5.14
C SER A 108 2.92 32.66 4.91
N ALA A 109 3.16 33.58 3.97
CA ALA A 109 4.51 34.11 3.71
C ALA A 109 5.18 34.69 4.96
N LYS A 110 4.38 35.21 5.90
CA LYS A 110 4.85 35.69 7.21
C LYS A 110 5.30 34.55 8.12
N ALA A 111 4.57 33.43 8.13
CA ALA A 111 4.93 32.24 8.88
C ALA A 111 6.16 31.56 8.28
N ALA A 112 6.23 31.43 6.95
CA ALA A 112 7.41 30.90 6.25
C ALA A 112 8.67 31.74 6.52
N ALA A 113 8.57 33.08 6.42
CA ALA A 113 9.68 33.97 6.76
C ALA A 113 10.07 33.90 8.25
N ARG A 114 9.11 33.66 9.15
CA ARG A 114 9.37 33.47 10.58
C ARG A 114 10.12 32.16 10.83
N THR A 115 9.69 31.05 10.24
CA THR A 115 10.31 29.73 10.43
C THR A 115 11.69 29.67 9.81
N GLU A 116 11.90 30.26 8.62
CA GLU A 116 13.22 30.37 8.00
C GLU A 116 14.17 31.23 8.85
N ALA A 117 13.73 32.40 9.32
CA ALA A 117 14.52 33.25 10.20
C ALA A 117 14.75 32.65 11.60
N ALA A 118 13.92 31.66 11.99
CA ALA A 118 14.02 30.94 13.24
C ALA A 118 14.88 29.66 13.13
N GLY A 119 15.38 29.30 11.94
CA GLY A 119 16.27 28.14 11.81
C GLY A 119 17.59 28.34 12.56
N ASP A 120 17.97 27.36 13.38
CA ASP A 120 19.29 27.32 14.04
C ASP A 120 20.39 26.76 13.13
N GLY A 121 20.06 26.27 11.93
CA GLY A 121 20.98 25.68 10.98
C GLY A 121 21.50 24.31 11.43
N VAL A 122 20.68 23.54 12.15
CA VAL A 122 21.04 22.22 12.67
C VAL A 122 21.05 21.20 11.54
N PHE A 123 20.00 21.22 10.70
CA PHE A 123 19.92 20.35 9.53
C PHE A 123 20.92 20.78 8.45
N ARG A 124 21.72 19.83 7.97
CA ARG A 124 22.81 20.08 7.01
C ARG A 124 22.78 19.05 5.89
N PRO A 125 23.16 19.41 4.67
CA PRO A 125 23.26 18.45 3.57
C PRO A 125 24.27 17.34 3.89
N TYR A 126 24.15 16.21 3.19
CA TYR A 126 25.11 15.13 3.31
C TYR A 126 26.45 15.55 2.72
N SER A 127 26.42 16.11 1.51
CA SER A 127 27.60 16.54 0.77
C SER A 127 27.98 17.99 1.06
N GLY A 128 29.19 18.37 0.60
CA GLY A 128 29.66 19.74 0.66
C GLY A 128 30.36 20.10 1.97
N LYS A 129 30.88 21.33 2.00
CA LYS A 129 31.70 21.82 3.12
C LYS A 129 30.86 21.92 4.39
N GLY A 130 31.28 21.23 5.45
CA GLY A 130 30.56 21.17 6.72
C GLY A 130 29.36 20.21 6.75
N GLY A 131 29.12 19.50 5.65
CA GLY A 131 28.08 18.48 5.55
C GLY A 131 28.38 17.21 6.36
N LEU A 132 27.40 16.30 6.40
CA LEU A 132 27.45 15.08 7.21
C LEU A 132 28.60 14.15 6.79
N GLN A 133 28.92 14.07 5.49
CA GLN A 133 30.02 13.25 4.99
C GLN A 133 31.37 13.68 5.58
N GLU A 134 31.68 14.98 5.56
CA GLU A 134 32.92 15.51 6.14
C GLU A 134 32.98 15.31 7.66
N GLU A 135 31.84 15.42 8.35
CA GLU A 135 31.75 15.17 9.79
C GLU A 135 32.01 13.70 10.16
N ILE A 136 31.46 12.74 9.42
CA ILE A 136 31.73 11.31 9.64
C ILE A 136 33.23 11.04 9.48
N LEU A 137 33.84 11.54 8.41
CA LEU A 137 35.26 11.35 8.13
C LEU A 137 36.15 12.00 9.18
N ARG A 138 35.82 13.23 9.60
CA ARG A 138 36.54 13.94 10.67
C ARG A 138 36.43 13.21 12.01
N THR A 139 35.22 12.79 12.40
CA THR A 139 34.97 12.03 13.63
C THR A 139 35.82 10.75 13.66
N ALA A 140 35.94 10.06 12.52
CA ALA A 140 36.77 8.86 12.40
C ALA A 140 38.29 9.14 12.55
N GLN A 141 38.74 10.31 12.12
CA GLN A 141 40.14 10.75 12.25
C GLN A 141 40.47 11.16 13.69
N GLU A 142 39.54 11.82 14.37
CA GLU A 142 39.68 12.29 15.75
C GLU A 142 39.59 11.15 16.77
N ASN A 143 38.89 10.06 16.44
CA ASN A 143 38.67 8.90 17.34
C ASN A 143 39.26 7.58 16.80
N PRO A 144 40.54 7.50 16.39
CA PRO A 144 41.07 6.39 15.60
C PRO A 144 41.15 5.04 16.34
N GLY A 145 41.11 5.07 17.68
CA GLY A 145 41.09 3.87 18.53
C GLY A 145 39.69 3.27 18.72
N LEU A 146 38.65 4.05 18.45
CA LEU A 146 37.24 3.67 18.66
C LEU A 146 36.45 3.56 17.36
N THR A 147 36.98 4.08 16.25
CA THR A 147 36.19 4.24 15.03
C THR A 147 36.82 3.63 13.78
N LYS A 148 35.97 3.19 12.86
CA LYS A 148 36.33 2.79 11.50
C LYS A 148 35.20 3.20 10.55
N VAL A 149 35.50 4.10 9.61
CA VAL A 149 34.55 4.48 8.55
C VAL A 149 34.64 3.51 7.38
N VAL A 150 33.49 3.16 6.79
CA VAL A 150 33.38 2.28 5.63
C VAL A 150 32.35 2.85 4.67
N SER A 151 32.68 2.88 3.38
CA SER A 151 31.68 3.02 2.33
C SER A 151 31.02 1.65 2.11
N ILE A 152 29.70 1.57 2.29
CA ILE A 152 28.95 0.33 2.10
C ILE A 152 28.60 0.08 0.62
N GLY A 153 28.64 1.14 -0.18
CA GLY A 153 28.29 1.13 -1.59
C GLY A 153 28.22 2.54 -2.14
N LYS A 154 27.72 2.66 -3.37
CA LYS A 154 27.54 3.93 -4.06
C LYS A 154 26.07 4.16 -4.37
N THR A 155 25.63 5.41 -4.32
CA THR A 155 24.31 5.83 -4.78
C THR A 155 24.18 5.81 -6.30
N VAL A 156 22.98 6.05 -6.84
CA VAL A 156 22.73 6.20 -8.29
C VAL A 156 23.61 7.29 -8.93
N GLN A 157 23.93 8.38 -8.23
CA GLN A 157 24.86 9.43 -8.68
C GLN A 157 26.33 9.18 -8.30
N GLY A 158 26.65 8.02 -7.72
CA GLY A 158 28.03 7.60 -7.42
C GLY A 158 28.61 8.15 -6.10
N LYS A 159 27.79 8.71 -5.21
CA LYS A 159 28.21 9.17 -3.87
C LYS A 159 28.44 7.97 -2.96
N ASP A 160 29.41 8.07 -2.05
CA ASP A 160 29.60 7.03 -1.03
C ASP A 160 28.46 7.05 -0.01
N ILE A 161 27.92 5.88 0.30
CA ILE A 161 27.03 5.66 1.44
C ILE A 161 27.91 5.25 2.62
N LEU A 162 28.14 6.17 3.56
CA LEU A 162 29.09 5.95 4.65
C LEU A 162 28.43 5.41 5.92
N ALA A 163 29.07 4.41 6.51
CA ALA A 163 28.79 3.91 7.85
C ALA A 163 30.02 4.08 8.76
N LEU A 164 29.80 4.46 10.02
CA LEU A 164 30.83 4.55 11.05
C LEU A 164 30.66 3.42 12.07
N LYS A 165 31.62 2.51 12.11
CA LYS A 165 31.76 1.52 13.18
C LYS A 165 32.33 2.20 14.42
N VAL A 166 31.68 2.04 15.57
CA VAL A 166 32.14 2.45 16.89
C VAL A 166 32.30 1.20 17.77
N THR A 167 33.54 0.88 18.13
CA THR A 167 33.89 -0.19 19.08
C THR A 167 35.32 -0.02 19.55
N LYS A 168 35.65 -0.53 20.74
CA LYS A 168 37.04 -0.57 21.19
C LYS A 168 37.94 -1.31 20.20
N ASN A 169 39.03 -0.64 19.80
CA ASN A 169 39.99 -1.09 18.78
C ASN A 169 39.37 -1.27 17.38
N ALA A 170 38.40 -0.45 16.97
CA ALA A 170 37.61 -0.62 15.75
C ALA A 170 38.39 -0.97 14.46
N LYS A 171 39.56 -0.37 14.20
CA LYS A 171 40.37 -0.68 13.01
C LYS A 171 41.05 -2.06 13.05
N LYS A 172 41.19 -2.65 14.24
CA LYS A 172 41.82 -3.96 14.48
C LYS A 172 40.80 -5.07 14.67
N THR A 173 39.62 -4.75 15.21
CA THR A 173 38.49 -5.68 15.36
C THR A 173 37.89 -5.97 14.00
N ARG A 174 37.86 -7.24 13.58
CA ARG A 174 37.24 -7.64 12.31
C ARG A 174 35.75 -7.32 12.36
N ASP A 175 35.18 -6.94 11.22
CA ASP A 175 33.75 -6.64 11.14
C ASP A 175 32.92 -7.90 11.47
N GLY A 176 31.89 -7.75 12.31
CA GLY A 176 31.06 -8.85 12.80
C GLY A 176 31.77 -9.78 13.81
N GLU A 177 32.91 -9.37 14.38
CA GLU A 177 33.62 -10.19 15.39
C GLU A 177 32.92 -10.15 16.75
N LYS A 178 32.24 -9.04 17.06
CA LYS A 178 31.41 -8.87 18.26
C LYS A 178 29.93 -8.77 17.85
N PRO A 179 28.99 -8.99 18.79
CA PRO A 179 27.58 -8.69 18.55
C PRO A 179 27.44 -7.28 18.00
N SER A 180 26.72 -7.14 16.89
CA SER A 180 26.70 -5.91 16.10
C SER A 180 25.27 -5.37 16.00
N VAL A 181 25.15 -4.05 16.10
CA VAL A 181 23.88 -3.32 15.98
C VAL A 181 24.01 -2.23 14.94
N LEU A 182 22.98 -2.09 14.10
CA LEU A 182 22.87 -1.03 13.11
C LEU A 182 21.91 0.05 13.59
N TYR A 183 22.35 1.31 13.59
CA TYR A 183 21.50 2.48 13.67
C TYR A 183 21.58 3.19 12.33
N MET A 184 20.50 3.16 11.57
CA MET A 184 20.41 3.79 10.25
C MET A 184 19.24 4.75 10.16
N SER A 185 19.31 5.66 9.18
CA SER A 185 18.31 6.71 8.97
C SER A 185 18.25 7.14 7.51
N ASN A 186 17.18 7.87 7.18
CA ASN A 186 17.04 8.62 5.93
C ASN A 186 17.14 7.73 4.68
N GLN A 187 16.35 6.65 4.68
CA GLN A 187 15.99 5.96 3.43
C GLN A 187 15.04 6.82 2.59
N HIS A 188 14.13 7.58 3.23
CA HIS A 188 13.37 8.63 2.56
C HIS A 188 14.02 10.00 2.78
N ALA A 189 14.16 10.77 1.70
CA ALA A 189 14.97 11.98 1.69
C ALA A 189 14.42 13.12 2.57
N ARG A 190 13.11 13.35 2.59
CA ARG A 190 12.45 14.45 3.34
C ARG A 190 12.52 14.37 4.88
N GLU A 191 12.92 13.23 5.43
CA GLU A 191 12.88 12.90 6.87
C GLU A 191 14.06 13.47 7.65
N TRP A 192 14.20 14.80 7.67
CA TRP A 192 15.41 15.49 8.16
C TRP A 192 15.77 15.28 9.63
N ILE A 193 14.81 14.90 10.48
CA ILE A 193 15.07 14.61 11.89
C ILE A 193 15.89 13.31 12.07
N THR A 194 15.79 12.37 11.14
CA THR A 194 16.37 11.03 11.30
C THR A 194 17.90 11.00 11.16
N PRO A 195 18.55 11.75 10.23
CA PRO A 195 20.01 11.91 10.25
C PRO A 195 20.53 12.53 11.55
N GLU A 196 19.82 13.52 12.11
CA GLU A 196 20.23 14.16 13.36
C GLU A 196 20.10 13.22 14.56
N MET A 197 19.08 12.34 14.59
CA MET A 197 18.97 11.28 15.58
C MET A 197 20.20 10.35 15.57
N THR A 198 20.53 9.80 14.40
CA THR A 198 21.66 8.87 14.24
C THR A 198 23.00 9.57 14.50
N ARG A 199 23.17 10.80 14.02
CA ARG A 199 24.38 11.61 14.23
C ARG A 199 24.61 11.95 15.70
N ARG A 200 23.57 12.39 16.42
CA ARG A 200 23.67 12.69 17.85
C ARG A 200 23.90 11.43 18.68
N LEU A 201 23.33 10.29 18.30
CA LEU A 201 23.58 9.02 18.98
C LEU A 201 25.03 8.55 18.82
N MET A 202 25.60 8.73 17.62
CA MET A 202 27.01 8.46 17.35
C MET A 202 27.92 9.31 18.27
N HIS A 203 27.70 10.62 18.35
CA HIS A 203 28.48 11.49 19.24
C HIS A 203 28.23 11.20 20.71
N HIS A 204 26.98 10.99 21.12
CA HIS A 204 26.64 10.63 22.49
C HIS A 204 27.39 9.37 22.95
N THR A 205 27.52 8.38 22.07
CA THR A 205 28.30 7.16 22.34
C THR A 205 29.79 7.47 22.51
N LEU A 206 30.38 8.26 21.62
CA LEU A 206 31.81 8.59 21.65
C LEU A 206 32.16 9.50 22.83
N ASP A 207 31.38 10.55 23.06
CA ASP A 207 31.64 11.59 24.06
C ASP A 207 31.50 11.07 25.50
N ASN A 208 30.70 10.02 25.69
CA ASN A 208 30.48 9.40 27.00
C ASN A 208 31.30 8.11 27.19
N TYR A 209 32.04 7.64 26.20
CA TYR A 209 32.95 6.52 26.37
C TYR A 209 34.05 6.85 27.39
N GLY A 210 34.21 5.99 28.40
CA GLY A 210 35.09 6.20 29.54
C GLY A 210 34.55 7.14 30.63
N LYS A 211 33.37 7.73 30.43
CA LYS A 211 32.67 8.59 31.42
C LYS A 211 31.41 7.93 31.97
N ASP A 212 30.59 7.38 31.07
CA ASP A 212 29.40 6.63 31.40
C ASP A 212 29.70 5.12 31.36
N GLN A 213 29.39 4.42 32.46
CA GLN A 213 29.71 3.00 32.59
C GLN A 213 28.91 2.13 31.62
N ARG A 214 27.63 2.45 31.38
CA ARG A 214 26.73 1.71 30.50
C ARG A 214 27.24 1.76 29.06
N ILE A 215 27.52 2.97 28.55
CA ILE A 215 28.05 3.20 27.21
C ILE A 215 29.44 2.60 27.05
N THR A 216 30.30 2.73 28.06
CA THR A 216 31.65 2.13 28.03
C THR A 216 31.57 0.61 27.89
N GLN A 217 30.71 -0.06 28.65
CA GLN A 217 30.51 -1.50 28.54
C GLN A 217 29.97 -1.90 27.17
N LEU A 218 29.03 -1.12 26.62
CA LEU A 218 28.48 -1.35 25.30
C LEU A 218 29.58 -1.27 24.23
N VAL A 219 30.30 -0.17 24.12
CA VAL A 219 31.39 0.02 23.14
C VAL A 219 32.53 -1.01 23.29
N ASP A 220 32.81 -1.46 24.51
CA ASP A 220 33.81 -2.50 24.75
C ASP A 220 33.37 -3.87 24.23
N SER A 221 32.08 -4.19 24.31
CA SER A 221 31.53 -5.53 24.07
C SER A 221 30.78 -5.72 22.76
N THR A 222 30.39 -4.64 22.07
CA THR A 222 29.61 -4.69 20.82
C THR A 222 30.28 -3.88 19.70
N GLU A 223 29.80 -4.06 18.47
CA GLU A 223 30.04 -3.13 17.36
C GLU A 223 28.77 -2.30 17.12
N LEU A 224 28.83 -1.00 17.36
CA LEU A 224 27.74 -0.08 17.05
C LEU A 224 28.03 0.56 15.70
N TRP A 225 27.15 0.36 14.72
CA TRP A 225 27.32 0.90 13.37
C TRP A 225 26.31 2.01 13.13
N PHE A 226 26.80 3.19 12.75
CA PHE A 226 25.98 4.37 12.48
C PHE A 226 26.00 4.68 10.99
N LEU A 227 24.84 4.61 10.34
CA LEU A 227 24.64 4.98 8.93
C LEU A 227 23.69 6.18 8.89
N ILE A 228 24.27 7.38 8.78
CA ILE A 228 23.53 8.63 8.98
C ILE A 228 22.53 8.92 7.83
N SER A 229 22.87 8.58 6.58
CA SER A 229 21.96 8.71 5.44
C SER A 229 22.10 7.53 4.49
N ALA A 230 21.00 6.78 4.32
CA ALA A 230 20.89 5.68 3.37
C ALA A 230 20.57 6.14 1.94
N ASN A 231 20.00 7.35 1.80
CA ASN A 231 19.72 8.01 0.53
C ASN A 231 20.42 9.38 0.41
N PRO A 232 21.77 9.43 0.35
CA PRO A 232 22.50 10.70 0.24
C PRO A 232 22.12 11.57 -0.96
N ASP A 233 21.76 10.94 -2.09
CA ASP A 233 21.36 11.64 -3.31
C ASP A 233 20.07 12.42 -3.09
N GLY A 234 19.00 11.72 -2.67
CA GLY A 234 17.73 12.35 -2.38
C GLY A 234 17.84 13.37 -1.23
N TYR A 235 18.61 13.08 -0.17
CA TYR A 235 18.78 14.01 0.94
C TYR A 235 19.42 15.33 0.50
N ASP A 236 20.52 15.29 -0.27
CA ASP A 236 21.13 16.51 -0.80
C ASP A 236 20.16 17.29 -1.71
N TYR A 237 19.31 16.59 -2.49
CA TYR A 237 18.30 17.24 -3.33
C TYR A 237 17.28 18.02 -2.49
N THR A 238 16.85 17.51 -1.33
CA THR A 238 15.95 18.26 -0.44
C THR A 238 16.55 19.53 0.14
N HIS A 239 17.89 19.65 0.15
CA HIS A 239 18.64 20.84 0.61
C HIS A 239 19.04 21.77 -0.54
N ALA A 240 18.90 21.34 -1.80
CA ALA A 240 19.35 22.11 -2.94
C ALA A 240 18.41 23.29 -3.22
N PRO A 241 18.92 24.46 -3.64
CA PRO A 241 18.08 25.63 -3.96
C PRO A 241 17.08 25.38 -5.09
N ASP A 242 17.39 24.47 -6.00
CA ASP A 242 16.59 24.02 -7.14
C ASP A 242 16.00 22.61 -6.93
N GLY A 243 16.09 22.07 -5.71
CA GLY A 243 15.52 20.78 -5.36
C GLY A 243 14.22 20.89 -4.57
N GLU A 244 13.64 19.74 -4.26
CA GLU A 244 12.33 19.64 -3.64
C GLU A 244 12.43 19.18 -2.18
N ARG A 245 12.06 20.06 -1.23
CA ARG A 245 12.18 19.79 0.22
C ARG A 245 11.41 18.53 0.66
N LEU A 246 10.29 18.22 0.01
CA LEU A 246 9.42 17.09 0.34
C LEU A 246 9.68 15.84 -0.51
N TRP A 247 10.77 15.81 -1.27
CA TRP A 247 11.18 14.64 -2.03
C TRP A 247 11.36 13.41 -1.14
N ARG A 248 10.81 12.26 -1.54
CA ARG A 248 10.87 11.00 -0.78
C ARG A 248 11.91 10.03 -1.33
N LYS A 249 11.86 9.75 -2.63
CA LYS A 249 12.55 8.64 -3.32
C LYS A 249 14.06 8.87 -3.46
N ASN A 250 14.80 7.93 -4.05
CA ASN A 250 16.15 8.21 -4.58
C ASN A 250 16.08 9.11 -5.84
N LEU A 251 17.20 9.35 -6.52
CA LEU A 251 17.24 10.21 -7.72
C LEU A 251 17.48 9.43 -9.02
N ARG A 252 16.93 8.21 -9.14
CA ARG A 252 16.97 7.48 -10.42
C ARG A 252 16.15 8.23 -11.47
N ASP A 253 16.79 8.67 -12.53
CA ASP A 253 16.10 9.11 -13.76
C ASP A 253 15.47 7.87 -14.44
N ASN A 254 14.14 7.73 -14.31
CA ASN A 254 13.41 6.55 -14.76
C ASN A 254 13.15 6.57 -16.27
N ASN A 255 13.05 7.77 -16.87
CA ASN A 255 12.72 7.95 -18.29
C ASN A 255 13.97 8.26 -19.16
N GLY A 256 15.11 8.62 -18.55
CA GLY A 256 16.37 8.92 -19.20
C GLY A 256 16.45 10.31 -19.83
N ASP A 257 15.59 11.26 -19.44
CA ASP A 257 15.52 12.60 -20.02
C ASP A 257 16.49 13.61 -19.39
N GLY A 258 17.19 13.22 -18.32
CA GLY A 258 18.18 14.03 -17.61
C GLY A 258 17.59 15.03 -16.61
N LYS A 259 16.29 14.97 -16.31
CA LYS A 259 15.62 15.75 -15.27
C LYS A 259 15.14 14.83 -14.15
N ILE A 260 14.86 15.43 -12.99
CA ILE A 260 14.21 14.74 -11.87
C ILE A 260 12.85 15.39 -11.70
N THR A 261 11.81 14.59 -11.88
CA THR A 261 10.39 14.95 -11.81
C THR A 261 9.62 13.91 -10.99
N SER A 262 8.32 14.10 -10.75
CA SER A 262 7.48 13.14 -10.01
C SER A 262 7.57 11.69 -10.53
N GLY A 263 7.79 11.51 -11.85
CA GLY A 263 8.00 10.22 -12.52
C GLY A 263 9.32 9.51 -12.20
N ASP A 264 10.24 10.19 -11.52
CA ASP A 264 11.60 9.72 -11.25
C ASP A 264 11.79 9.25 -9.81
N GLY A 265 12.91 8.58 -9.56
CA GLY A 265 13.24 7.97 -8.29
C GLY A 265 12.54 6.64 -8.06
N VAL A 266 13.07 5.88 -7.10
CA VAL A 266 12.52 4.65 -6.56
C VAL A 266 12.44 4.76 -5.04
N ASP A 267 11.36 4.29 -4.44
CA ASP A 267 11.24 4.19 -2.99
C ASP A 267 12.15 3.05 -2.50
N LEU A 268 13.24 3.40 -1.82
CA LEU A 268 14.21 2.43 -1.29
C LEU A 268 13.58 1.48 -0.28
N ASN A 269 12.56 1.93 0.46
CA ASN A 269 11.85 1.12 1.46
C ASN A 269 10.66 0.35 0.85
N ARG A 270 10.63 0.20 -0.48
CA ARG A 270 9.76 -0.73 -1.23
C ARG A 270 10.55 -1.61 -2.21
N ASN A 271 11.89 -1.50 -2.21
CA ASN A 271 12.76 -2.10 -3.20
C ASN A 271 13.48 -3.38 -2.72
N PHE A 272 13.35 -3.78 -1.46
CA PHE A 272 13.94 -5.03 -0.94
C PHE A 272 13.21 -6.25 -1.47
N ALA A 273 13.86 -7.43 -1.40
CA ALA A 273 13.39 -8.64 -2.08
C ALA A 273 12.29 -9.40 -1.33
N TYR A 274 12.26 -9.31 0.00
CA TYR A 274 11.23 -9.97 0.79
C TYR A 274 9.84 -9.43 0.42
N LYS A 275 8.97 -10.31 -0.07
CA LYS A 275 7.60 -9.99 -0.50
C LYS A 275 7.52 -8.83 -1.52
N TRP A 276 8.59 -8.53 -2.25
CA TRP A 276 8.60 -7.45 -3.24
C TRP A 276 7.46 -7.60 -4.26
N GLY A 277 6.59 -6.60 -4.34
CA GLY A 277 5.43 -6.64 -5.23
C GLY A 277 4.60 -7.92 -5.05
N TYR A 278 4.40 -8.34 -3.80
CA TYR A 278 3.56 -9.49 -3.45
C TYR A 278 2.16 -9.35 -4.07
N ASP A 279 1.65 -8.14 -4.06
CA ASP A 279 0.48 -7.63 -4.78
C ASP A 279 0.80 -6.20 -5.31
N ASN A 280 -0.23 -5.45 -5.68
CA ASN A 280 -0.12 -4.01 -5.97
C ASN A 280 -0.66 -3.14 -4.84
N GLU A 281 -0.68 -3.67 -3.62
CA GLU A 281 -1.03 -2.99 -2.38
C GLU A 281 0.25 -2.80 -1.53
N GLY A 282 0.39 -1.66 -0.85
CA GLY A 282 1.59 -1.36 -0.06
C GLY A 282 2.86 -0.97 -0.83
N SER A 283 2.90 -1.16 -2.14
CA SER A 283 3.85 -0.51 -3.04
C SER A 283 3.27 -0.41 -4.45
N SER A 284 3.82 0.45 -5.32
CA SER A 284 3.27 0.69 -6.67
C SER A 284 4.21 0.24 -7.78
N PRO A 285 3.71 -0.35 -8.89
CA PRO A 285 4.48 -0.56 -10.11
C PRO A 285 4.59 0.69 -11.00
N THR A 286 3.92 1.79 -10.64
CA THR A 286 3.87 3.03 -11.44
C THR A 286 4.99 4.00 -11.02
N PRO A 287 5.90 4.44 -11.93
CA PRO A 287 7.02 5.33 -11.60
C PRO A 287 6.66 6.64 -10.90
N ALA A 288 5.52 7.25 -11.28
CA ALA A 288 5.03 8.49 -10.69
C ALA A 288 4.54 8.34 -9.22
N SER A 289 4.43 7.12 -8.71
CA SER A 289 4.04 6.89 -7.32
C SER A 289 5.20 7.18 -6.37
N GLU A 290 4.89 7.82 -5.24
CA GLU A 290 5.82 8.01 -4.11
C GLU A 290 6.30 6.69 -3.50
N THR A 291 5.55 5.60 -3.71
CA THR A 291 5.89 4.23 -3.27
C THR A 291 6.27 3.33 -4.44
N TYR A 292 6.80 3.92 -5.53
CA TYR A 292 7.26 3.14 -6.68
C TYR A 292 8.36 2.15 -6.26
N ARG A 293 8.08 0.86 -6.45
CA ARG A 293 8.92 -0.26 -5.97
C ARG A 293 10.17 -0.53 -6.82
N GLY A 294 10.34 0.18 -7.93
CA GLY A 294 11.38 -0.08 -8.93
C GLY A 294 10.97 -1.14 -9.97
N THR A 295 11.87 -1.42 -10.91
CA THR A 295 11.61 -2.36 -12.02
C THR A 295 11.72 -3.83 -11.64
N LYS A 296 12.41 -4.12 -10.54
CA LYS A 296 12.59 -5.45 -9.93
C LYS A 296 13.02 -5.29 -8.48
N ALA A 297 12.88 -6.35 -7.69
CA ALA A 297 13.52 -6.45 -6.38
C ALA A 297 15.02 -6.12 -6.47
N SER A 298 15.46 -5.26 -5.55
CA SER A 298 16.83 -4.75 -5.42
C SER A 298 17.36 -4.15 -6.73
N SER A 299 16.53 -3.37 -7.44
CA SER A 299 16.96 -2.62 -8.62
C SER A 299 17.93 -1.50 -8.27
N GLU A 300 17.84 -0.96 -7.06
CA GLU A 300 18.61 0.21 -6.64
C GLU A 300 19.97 -0.17 -6.03
N PRO A 301 21.04 0.60 -6.37
CA PRO A 301 22.36 0.35 -5.81
C PRO A 301 22.41 0.63 -4.30
N GLU A 302 21.61 1.58 -3.79
CA GLU A 302 21.48 1.85 -2.36
C GLU A 302 20.91 0.63 -1.61
N THR A 303 19.78 0.09 -2.08
CA THR A 303 19.14 -1.11 -1.52
C THR A 303 20.09 -2.32 -1.55
N THR A 304 20.78 -2.51 -2.67
CA THR A 304 21.77 -3.60 -2.82
C THR A 304 22.94 -3.43 -1.84
N ALA A 305 23.40 -2.20 -1.62
CA ALA A 305 24.47 -1.91 -0.66
C ALA A 305 24.04 -2.18 0.78
N LEU A 306 22.80 -1.84 1.14
CA LEU A 306 22.23 -2.11 2.47
C LEU A 306 22.12 -3.62 2.73
N ASP A 307 21.52 -4.39 1.80
CA ASP A 307 21.42 -5.86 1.95
C ASP A 307 22.81 -6.51 2.08
N ALA A 308 23.75 -6.13 1.21
CA ALA A 308 25.11 -6.65 1.27
C ALA A 308 25.83 -6.26 2.57
N PHE A 309 25.55 -5.07 3.11
CA PHE A 309 26.10 -4.62 4.38
C PHE A 309 25.56 -5.43 5.54
N GLU A 310 24.25 -5.62 5.61
CA GLU A 310 23.60 -6.42 6.65
C GLU A 310 24.15 -7.85 6.69
N ARG A 311 24.20 -8.52 5.53
CA ARG A 311 24.76 -9.88 5.40
C ARG A 311 26.24 -9.96 5.77
N ARG A 312 27.02 -8.94 5.40
CA ARG A 312 28.47 -8.91 5.66
C ARG A 312 28.77 -8.82 7.14
N ILE A 313 28.02 -8.00 7.87
CA ILE A 313 28.25 -7.76 9.30
C ILE A 313 27.56 -8.84 10.16
N GLY A 314 26.37 -9.30 9.76
CA GLY A 314 25.56 -10.22 10.56
C GLY A 314 25.01 -9.52 11.80
N PHE A 315 24.31 -8.39 11.60
CA PHE A 315 23.68 -7.64 12.69
C PHE A 315 22.69 -8.51 13.46
N THR A 316 22.58 -8.29 14.76
CA THR A 316 21.59 -8.99 15.59
C THR A 316 20.31 -8.18 15.70
N TYR A 317 20.46 -6.87 15.90
CA TYR A 317 19.37 -5.90 15.89
C TYR A 317 19.72 -4.71 15.00
N ALA A 318 18.69 -4.03 14.54
CA ALA A 318 18.82 -2.75 13.87
C ALA A 318 17.70 -1.77 14.28
N ILE A 319 17.98 -0.48 14.15
CA ILE A 319 16.98 0.58 14.18
C ILE A 319 17.09 1.34 12.87
N ASN A 320 15.96 1.48 12.18
CA ASN A 320 15.79 2.25 10.98
C ASN A 320 14.92 3.47 11.27
N TYR A 321 15.52 4.61 11.57
CA TYR A 321 14.78 5.81 11.92
C TYR A 321 14.11 6.41 10.69
N HIS A 322 12.79 6.52 10.78
CA HIS A 322 11.90 7.20 9.82
C HIS A 322 11.19 8.37 10.50
N SER A 323 10.43 9.16 9.74
CA SER A 323 9.55 10.18 10.31
C SER A 323 8.43 10.46 9.31
N ALA A 324 7.24 10.86 9.69
CA ALA A 324 6.83 11.21 11.05
C ALA A 324 5.49 10.59 11.42
N SER A 325 5.34 10.14 12.66
CA SER A 325 4.11 9.50 13.14
C SER A 325 4.03 9.34 14.66
N GLU A 326 5.15 9.31 15.37
CA GLU A 326 5.25 8.86 16.77
C GLU A 326 4.85 7.39 16.91
N LEU A 327 5.42 6.53 16.04
CA LEU A 327 5.23 5.09 16.11
C LEU A 327 6.54 4.36 16.35
N LEU A 328 6.43 3.16 16.93
CA LEU A 328 7.53 2.23 17.07
C LEU A 328 7.14 0.90 16.43
N LEU A 329 7.43 0.79 15.13
CA LEU A 329 7.01 -0.34 14.30
C LEU A 329 8.00 -1.50 14.39
N TYR A 330 7.47 -2.72 14.24
CA TYR A 330 8.23 -3.98 14.18
C TYR A 330 7.43 -5.08 13.49
N GLY A 331 8.05 -6.22 13.24
CA GLY A 331 7.36 -7.37 12.65
C GLY A 331 7.12 -7.19 11.15
N VAL A 332 6.08 -7.81 10.63
CA VAL A 332 5.83 -7.87 9.19
C VAL A 332 5.06 -6.65 8.67
N GLY A 333 5.43 -6.17 7.47
CA GLY A 333 4.72 -5.11 6.77
C GLY A 333 3.62 -5.59 5.83
N TRP A 334 3.76 -6.79 5.24
CA TRP A 334 2.96 -7.21 4.08
C TRP A 334 1.56 -7.80 4.36
N GLN A 335 1.20 -8.05 5.61
CA GLN A 335 -0.13 -8.56 5.96
C GLN A 335 -0.55 -8.10 7.34
N VAL A 336 -1.76 -7.57 7.45
CA VAL A 336 -2.34 -7.07 8.70
C VAL A 336 -2.56 -8.21 9.71
N ALA A 337 -2.25 -7.92 10.98
CA ALA A 337 -2.49 -8.81 12.12
C ALA A 337 -1.87 -10.22 11.95
N THR A 338 -0.66 -10.28 11.40
CA THR A 338 0.13 -11.51 11.29
C THR A 338 1.29 -11.46 12.28
N PRO A 339 1.07 -11.88 13.55
CA PRO A 339 2.11 -11.88 14.55
C PRO A 339 3.19 -12.92 14.22
N THR A 340 4.42 -12.65 14.66
CA THR A 340 5.54 -13.59 14.53
C THR A 340 5.93 -14.15 15.90
N PRO A 341 6.55 -15.34 15.99
CA PRO A 341 7.12 -15.84 17.24
C PRO A 341 8.06 -14.83 17.93
N ASP A 342 8.84 -14.09 17.13
CA ASP A 342 9.78 -13.09 17.61
C ASP A 342 9.15 -11.81 18.17
N ASP A 343 7.84 -11.63 18.00
CA ASP A 343 7.08 -10.53 18.63
C ASP A 343 7.26 -10.54 20.16
N ALA A 344 7.56 -11.70 20.77
CA ALA A 344 7.92 -11.81 22.18
C ALA A 344 9.14 -10.94 22.54
N ALA A 345 10.15 -10.90 21.67
CA ALA A 345 11.33 -10.05 21.83
C ALA A 345 11.05 -8.61 21.43
N TYR A 346 10.33 -8.39 20.32
CA TYR A 346 9.98 -7.04 19.86
C TYR A 346 9.16 -6.29 20.92
N LYS A 347 8.08 -6.88 21.44
CA LYS A 347 7.22 -6.26 22.47
C LYS A 347 7.97 -5.98 23.76
N ALA A 348 8.90 -6.86 24.16
CA ALA A 348 9.72 -6.61 25.35
C ALA A 348 10.62 -5.37 25.20
N LEU A 349 11.16 -5.12 24.00
CA LEU A 349 12.00 -3.95 23.72
C LEU A 349 11.20 -2.68 23.43
N ALA A 350 10.13 -2.79 22.65
CA ALA A 350 9.31 -1.65 22.22
C ALA A 350 8.40 -1.12 23.32
N GLY A 351 8.03 -1.95 24.30
CA GLY A 351 7.04 -1.58 25.30
C GLY A 351 5.62 -1.96 24.89
N THR A 352 4.64 -1.51 25.68
CA THR A 352 3.21 -1.61 25.34
C THR A 352 2.68 -0.24 24.93
N PRO A 353 1.50 -0.16 24.30
CA PRO A 353 0.80 1.11 24.04
C PRO A 353 0.75 2.08 25.24
N GLU A 354 0.60 1.55 26.45
CA GLU A 354 0.51 2.34 27.68
C GLU A 354 1.87 2.65 28.31
N ASN A 355 2.92 1.91 27.93
CA ASN A 355 4.26 2.01 28.49
C ASN A 355 5.32 1.77 27.39
N SER A 356 5.35 2.68 26.42
CA SER A 356 6.26 2.63 25.28
C SER A 356 7.70 2.91 25.69
N ALA A 357 8.65 2.24 25.03
CA ALA A 357 10.08 2.42 25.24
C ALA A 357 10.60 3.79 24.77
N ILE A 358 9.84 4.46 23.90
CA ILE A 358 10.05 5.86 23.52
C ILE A 358 8.79 6.63 23.96
N PRO A 359 8.90 7.52 24.96
CA PRO A 359 7.76 8.29 25.44
C PRO A 359 7.05 9.06 24.32
N GLY A 360 5.73 8.92 24.25
CA GLY A 360 4.89 9.52 23.23
C GLY A 360 4.70 8.68 21.97
N TYR A 361 5.51 7.63 21.76
CA TYR A 361 5.36 6.77 20.59
C TYR A 361 4.45 5.57 20.88
N TYR A 362 3.72 5.11 19.87
CA TYR A 362 2.87 3.91 19.95
C TYR A 362 3.56 2.69 19.32
N PRO A 363 3.88 1.63 20.10
CA PRO A 363 4.48 0.42 19.56
C PRO A 363 3.43 -0.52 18.94
N GLN A 364 3.64 -0.95 17.70
CA GLN A 364 2.72 -1.83 16.97
C GLN A 364 3.40 -2.63 15.85
N ILE A 365 2.70 -3.61 15.30
CA ILE A 365 3.17 -4.34 14.10
C ILE A 365 3.13 -3.40 12.89
N SER A 366 4.16 -3.44 12.03
CA SER A 366 4.30 -2.54 10.87
C SER A 366 3.04 -2.51 9.99
N SER A 367 2.45 -3.66 9.68
CA SER A 367 1.24 -3.75 8.87
C SER A 367 -0.04 -3.17 9.50
N GLU A 368 -0.09 -2.99 10.83
CA GLU A 368 -1.25 -2.35 11.50
C GLU A 368 -1.37 -0.87 11.14
N LEU A 369 -0.28 -0.28 10.64
CA LEU A 369 -0.27 1.04 10.05
C LEU A 369 -0.93 1.01 8.66
N TYR A 370 -0.29 0.28 7.75
CA TYR A 370 -0.76 -0.14 6.44
C TYR A 370 0.12 -1.25 5.90
N THR A 371 -0.41 -2.01 4.97
CA THR A 371 0.33 -3.03 4.24
C THR A 371 1.53 -2.38 3.51
N THR A 372 2.73 -2.93 3.67
CA THR A 372 3.93 -2.57 2.91
C THR A 372 4.56 -3.82 2.33
N ASN A 373 5.23 -3.71 1.18
CA ASN A 373 5.96 -4.84 0.63
C ASN A 373 7.29 -4.38 -0.01
N GLY A 374 8.32 -5.23 0.10
CA GLY A 374 9.68 -4.85 -0.28
C GLY A 374 10.34 -3.86 0.68
N GLU A 375 9.92 -3.85 1.94
CA GLU A 375 10.40 -3.00 3.02
C GLU A 375 11.68 -3.53 3.70
N ALA A 376 12.42 -2.64 4.36
CA ALA A 376 13.72 -2.94 4.95
C ALA A 376 13.62 -3.83 6.20
N ASP A 377 12.67 -3.59 7.11
CA ASP A 377 12.52 -4.35 8.37
C ASP A 377 12.07 -5.79 8.12
N GLY A 378 11.09 -6.00 7.23
CA GLY A 378 10.67 -7.32 6.77
C GLY A 378 11.79 -8.10 6.10
N HIS A 379 12.60 -7.45 5.25
CA HIS A 379 13.75 -8.10 4.62
C HIS A 379 14.87 -8.39 5.62
N ALA A 380 15.22 -7.43 6.48
CA ALA A 380 16.25 -7.57 7.50
C ALA A 380 15.97 -8.77 8.41
N SER A 381 14.73 -8.89 8.90
CA SER A 381 14.33 -9.96 9.82
C SER A 381 14.24 -11.32 9.14
N ASN A 382 13.57 -11.42 8.00
CA ASN A 382 13.21 -12.71 7.41
C ASN A 382 14.24 -13.24 6.40
N VAL A 383 15.14 -12.39 5.92
CA VAL A 383 16.19 -12.78 4.96
C VAL A 383 17.59 -12.71 5.58
N ASN A 384 17.84 -11.72 6.42
CA ASN A 384 19.17 -11.49 7.01
C ASN A 384 19.28 -11.93 8.48
N GLY A 385 18.18 -12.26 9.13
CA GLY A 385 18.14 -12.64 10.55
C GLY A 385 18.39 -11.46 11.50
N VAL A 386 18.14 -10.24 11.05
CA VAL A 386 18.37 -8.98 11.77
C VAL A 386 17.03 -8.48 12.32
N MET A 387 16.88 -8.45 13.63
CA MET A 387 15.67 -7.94 14.27
C MET A 387 15.63 -6.41 14.18
N MET A 388 14.79 -5.85 13.32
CA MET A 388 14.78 -4.42 13.01
C MET A 388 13.52 -3.73 13.56
N PHE A 389 13.71 -2.52 14.09
CA PHE A 389 12.61 -1.62 14.46
C PHE A 389 12.59 -0.40 13.54
N THR A 390 11.40 0.14 13.30
CA THR A 390 11.19 1.38 12.57
C THR A 390 10.50 2.40 13.48
N PRO A 391 11.25 3.25 14.20
CA PRO A 391 10.70 4.40 14.88
C PRO A 391 10.32 5.46 13.83
N GLU A 392 9.04 5.77 13.73
CA GLU A 392 8.53 6.90 12.98
C GLU A 392 8.51 8.13 13.90
N MET A 393 9.46 9.03 13.71
CA MET A 393 9.74 10.08 14.68
C MET A 393 8.63 11.15 14.78
N THR A 394 8.76 12.08 15.73
CA THR A 394 7.74 13.08 16.00
C THR A 394 7.44 14.02 14.83
N THR A 395 6.17 14.37 14.66
CA THR A 395 5.70 15.32 13.66
C THR A 395 6.10 16.76 14.01
N CYS A 396 6.18 17.64 13.01
CA CYS A 396 6.42 19.07 13.26
C CYS A 396 5.44 19.67 14.29
N GLN A 397 4.16 19.32 14.17
CA GLN A 397 3.08 19.88 14.99
C GLN A 397 3.25 19.44 16.44
N THR A 398 3.49 18.15 16.69
CA THR A 398 3.71 17.67 18.04
C THR A 398 5.00 18.26 18.64
N ALA A 399 6.09 18.32 17.86
CA ALA A 399 7.34 18.92 18.31
C ALA A 399 7.17 20.39 18.71
N SER A 400 6.49 21.18 17.87
CA SER A 400 6.21 22.60 18.13
C SER A 400 5.24 22.79 19.30
N ALA A 401 4.31 21.84 19.51
CA ALA A 401 3.35 21.90 20.62
C ALA A 401 3.97 21.54 21.97
N ALA A 402 5.13 20.88 21.98
CA ALA A 402 5.81 20.46 23.20
C ALA A 402 6.28 21.65 24.06
N ASP A 403 6.55 22.80 23.43
CA ASP A 403 6.82 24.06 24.12
C ASP A 403 5.96 25.20 23.56
N PRO A 404 4.82 25.50 24.20
CA PRO A 404 3.92 26.57 23.75
C PRO A 404 4.54 27.97 23.75
N ASP A 405 5.63 28.19 24.49
CA ASP A 405 6.35 29.46 24.58
C ASP A 405 7.47 29.58 23.52
N ASP A 406 7.72 28.51 22.75
CA ASP A 406 8.71 28.51 21.68
C ASP A 406 8.30 29.40 20.49
N ARG A 407 9.28 29.79 19.69
CA ARG A 407 9.08 30.59 18.46
C ARG A 407 8.45 29.78 17.34
N TRP A 408 8.63 28.46 17.34
CA TRP A 408 7.96 27.51 16.43
C TRP A 408 6.55 27.23 16.96
N LYS A 409 5.56 27.34 16.08
CA LYS A 409 4.15 27.14 16.42
C LYS A 409 3.56 26.00 15.57
N PRO A 410 2.71 25.12 16.14
CA PRO A 410 2.10 24.01 15.39
C PRO A 410 1.37 24.45 14.11
N GLU A 411 0.71 25.61 14.14
CA GLU A 411 0.01 26.18 12.99
C GLU A 411 0.92 26.65 11.85
N ASP A 412 2.23 26.75 12.08
CA ASP A 412 3.22 27.15 11.08
C ASP A 412 3.85 25.96 10.35
N CYS A 413 3.53 24.73 10.76
CA CYS A 413 4.09 23.52 10.16
C CYS A 413 3.54 23.31 8.74
N ALA A 414 4.44 23.35 7.75
CA ALA A 414 4.11 23.04 6.36
C ALA A 414 3.70 21.58 6.15
N SER A 415 4.36 20.65 6.85
CA SER A 415 4.04 19.23 6.92
C SER A 415 4.58 18.64 8.23
N GLY A 416 4.06 17.47 8.64
CA GLY A 416 4.62 16.65 9.70
C GLY A 416 6.10 16.29 9.51
N PHE A 417 6.61 16.25 8.28
CA PHE A 417 8.01 15.94 7.95
C PHE A 417 8.93 17.17 8.02
N ASN A 418 8.37 18.38 8.18
CA ASN A 418 9.12 19.62 8.39
C ASN A 418 9.42 19.83 9.87
N PHE A 419 10.12 18.89 10.51
CA PHE A 419 10.53 19.04 11.91
C PHE A 419 11.21 20.42 12.13
N PRO A 420 10.87 21.17 13.20
CA PRO A 420 11.46 22.47 13.49
C PRO A 420 12.99 22.44 13.49
N ASP A 421 13.63 23.34 12.73
CA ASP A 421 15.09 23.52 12.80
C ASP A 421 15.45 24.32 14.06
N ASP A 422 15.20 23.72 15.22
CA ASP A 422 15.38 24.29 16.54
C ASP A 422 16.20 23.34 17.41
N GLU A 423 17.36 23.81 17.89
CA GLU A 423 18.29 22.99 18.66
C GLU A 423 17.65 22.38 19.91
N LYS A 424 16.76 23.13 20.58
CA LYS A 424 16.11 22.67 21.80
C LYS A 424 15.12 21.55 21.50
N LEU A 425 14.28 21.72 20.48
CA LEU A 425 13.28 20.71 20.10
C LEU A 425 13.94 19.45 19.54
N ILE A 426 14.96 19.59 18.68
CA ILE A 426 15.74 18.46 18.15
C ILE A 426 16.44 17.70 19.28
N GLN A 427 17.03 18.41 20.25
CA GLN A 427 17.69 17.77 21.39
C GLN A 427 16.70 17.05 22.30
N ALA A 428 15.48 17.58 22.50
CA ALA A 428 14.43 16.91 23.26
C ALA A 428 13.98 15.61 22.58
N GLU A 429 13.81 15.64 21.25
CA GLU A 429 13.46 14.47 20.43
C GLU A 429 14.54 13.39 20.46
N PHE A 430 15.81 13.80 20.36
CA PHE A 430 16.94 12.90 20.54
C PHE A 430 16.94 12.26 21.92
N ALA A 431 16.80 13.06 22.98
CA ALA A 431 16.93 12.59 24.36
C ALA A 431 15.92 11.49 24.73
N LYS A 432 14.67 11.58 24.25
CA LYS A 432 13.65 10.56 24.53
C LYS A 432 13.90 9.22 23.81
N ASN A 433 14.65 9.22 22.71
CA ASN A 433 14.99 8.02 21.94
C ASN A 433 16.22 7.26 22.50
N VAL A 434 17.12 7.95 23.22
CA VAL A 434 18.38 7.36 23.73
C VAL A 434 18.17 6.09 24.58
N PRO A 435 17.24 6.03 25.55
CA PRO A 435 17.05 4.83 26.37
C PRO A 435 16.74 3.59 25.54
N PHE A 436 15.85 3.71 24.56
CA PHE A 436 15.49 2.63 23.63
C PHE A 436 16.68 2.23 22.74
N ALA A 437 17.39 3.20 22.16
CA ALA A 437 18.55 2.92 21.30
C ALA A 437 19.65 2.13 22.04
N LEU A 438 19.95 2.50 23.30
CA LEU A 438 20.91 1.79 24.13
C LEU A 438 20.42 0.38 24.50
N SER A 439 19.13 0.23 24.79
CA SER A 439 18.48 -1.07 25.09
C SER A 439 18.59 -2.05 23.92
N VAL A 440 18.39 -1.59 22.67
CA VAL A 440 18.62 -2.39 21.46
C VAL A 440 20.10 -2.78 21.34
N GLY A 441 21.01 -1.82 21.59
CA GLY A 441 22.46 -2.05 21.66
C GLY A 441 22.86 -3.18 22.61
N GLU A 442 22.35 -3.13 23.84
CA GLU A 442 22.64 -4.09 24.90
C GLU A 442 22.05 -5.49 24.63
N SER A 443 20.95 -5.54 23.88
CA SER A 443 20.25 -6.78 23.57
C SER A 443 20.98 -7.64 22.54
N ALA A 444 21.85 -7.06 21.72
CA ALA A 444 22.59 -7.81 20.70
C ALA A 444 23.44 -8.95 21.26
N ALA A 445 23.95 -8.84 22.49
CA ALA A 445 24.72 -9.92 23.11
C ALA A 445 23.86 -11.14 23.48
N ARG A 446 22.56 -10.93 23.73
CA ARG A 446 21.59 -11.95 24.16
C ARG A 446 20.22 -11.64 23.55
N PRO A 447 20.06 -11.82 22.24
CA PRO A 447 18.87 -11.33 21.53
C PRO A 447 17.58 -12.04 21.90
N ASP A 448 17.69 -13.27 22.37
CA ASP A 448 16.55 -13.95 22.93
C ASP A 448 16.12 -13.29 24.26
N GLN A 449 17.03 -12.74 25.06
CA GLN A 449 16.77 -12.11 26.36
C GLN A 449 17.04 -10.60 26.33
N PRO A 450 16.19 -9.81 25.66
CA PRO A 450 16.42 -8.39 25.48
C PRO A 450 16.46 -7.61 26.80
N ARG A 451 17.20 -6.50 26.79
CA ARG A 451 17.27 -5.52 27.88
C ARG A 451 16.33 -4.36 27.57
N SER A 452 15.20 -4.30 28.26
CA SER A 452 14.19 -3.26 28.05
C SER A 452 14.45 -2.00 28.89
N SER A 453 14.30 -0.82 28.29
CA SER A 453 14.34 0.47 29.02
C SER A 453 13.10 0.68 29.92
N VAL A 454 12.02 -0.06 29.66
CA VAL A 454 10.77 0.00 30.43
C VAL A 454 10.57 -1.21 31.33
N GLY A 455 11.61 -2.03 31.51
CA GLY A 455 11.62 -3.14 32.48
C GLY A 455 10.84 -4.38 32.07
N LEU A 456 10.41 -4.48 30.81
CA LEU A 456 9.75 -5.67 30.27
C LEU A 456 10.77 -6.77 29.92
N SER A 457 10.32 -8.02 29.95
CA SER A 457 11.12 -9.19 29.59
C SER A 457 10.37 -10.09 28.61
N ALA A 458 11.07 -10.63 27.62
CA ALA A 458 10.50 -11.64 26.72
C ALA A 458 10.27 -12.96 27.47
N ALA A 459 9.02 -13.42 27.53
CA ALA A 459 8.64 -14.65 28.21
C ALA A 459 9.33 -15.87 27.56
N ASP A 460 9.63 -16.90 28.37
CA ASP A 460 10.19 -18.14 27.84
C ASP A 460 9.17 -18.95 27.02
N PHE A 461 7.89 -18.83 27.40
CA PHE A 461 6.73 -19.44 26.76
C PHE A 461 5.59 -18.41 26.68
N THR A 462 5.03 -18.23 25.49
CA THR A 462 3.79 -17.49 25.22
C THR A 462 2.74 -18.49 24.75
N LEU A 463 1.67 -18.63 25.52
CA LEU A 463 0.64 -19.64 25.30
C LEU A 463 -0.34 -19.22 24.20
N ASP A 464 -0.90 -20.20 23.50
CA ASP A 464 -2.08 -20.06 22.63
C ASP A 464 -3.29 -20.79 23.27
N PRO A 465 -3.91 -20.21 24.31
CA PRO A 465 -4.90 -20.90 25.11
C PRO A 465 -6.29 -20.86 24.46
N PHE A 466 -7.04 -21.95 24.65
CA PHE A 466 -8.47 -22.03 24.36
C PHE A 466 -9.21 -22.69 25.51
N THR A 467 -10.53 -22.50 25.57
CA THR A 467 -11.39 -23.03 26.63
C THR A 467 -12.21 -24.24 26.20
N THR A 468 -12.32 -24.48 24.90
CA THR A 468 -13.16 -25.52 24.30
C THR A 468 -12.37 -26.33 23.29
N SER A 469 -12.45 -27.65 23.39
CA SER A 469 -11.92 -28.62 22.42
C SER A 469 -13.05 -29.42 21.80
N TYR A 470 -13.00 -29.59 20.48
CA TYR A 470 -13.95 -30.42 19.71
C TYR A 470 -13.35 -31.77 19.27
N VAL A 471 -12.28 -32.21 19.94
CA VAL A 471 -11.65 -33.51 19.63
C VAL A 471 -12.68 -34.64 19.71
N ALA A 472 -12.73 -35.50 18.67
CA ALA A 472 -13.60 -36.67 18.72
C ALA A 472 -12.98 -37.77 19.58
N LYS A 473 -13.78 -38.81 19.86
CA LYS A 473 -13.27 -39.99 20.54
C LYS A 473 -12.15 -40.62 19.70
N ASP A 474 -11.01 -40.88 20.35
CA ASP A 474 -9.81 -41.50 19.76
C ASP A 474 -9.02 -40.58 18.79
N GLU A 475 -9.27 -39.26 18.83
CA GLU A 475 -8.44 -38.23 18.19
C GLU A 475 -7.58 -37.50 19.23
N ASP A 476 -6.51 -36.84 18.76
CA ASP A 476 -5.65 -36.03 19.62
C ASP A 476 -5.99 -34.54 19.48
N GLN A 477 -5.90 -33.78 20.57
CA GLN A 477 -6.02 -32.33 20.53
C GLN A 477 -4.65 -31.68 20.36
N THR A 478 -4.45 -30.92 19.28
CA THR A 478 -3.24 -30.11 19.11
C THR A 478 -3.26 -28.91 20.04
N VAL A 479 -2.14 -28.62 20.69
CA VAL A 479 -1.90 -27.39 21.47
C VAL A 479 -0.63 -26.71 20.94
N SER A 480 -0.57 -25.38 21.05
CA SER A 480 0.56 -24.58 20.57
C SER A 480 1.14 -23.70 21.68
N VAL A 481 2.42 -23.38 21.53
CA VAL A 481 3.16 -22.44 22.37
C VAL A 481 4.28 -21.80 21.56
N THR A 482 4.40 -20.47 21.62
CA THR A 482 5.60 -19.78 21.17
C THR A 482 6.65 -19.88 22.26
N ALA A 483 7.83 -20.38 21.93
CA ALA A 483 8.90 -20.59 22.89
C ALA A 483 10.26 -20.14 22.37
N ARG A 484 11.11 -19.71 23.30
CA ARG A 484 12.51 -19.38 23.00
C ARG A 484 13.24 -20.57 22.37
N LYS A 485 13.86 -20.38 21.20
CA LYS A 485 14.61 -21.44 20.50
C LYS A 485 15.72 -22.04 21.36
N ALA A 486 16.40 -21.22 22.15
CA ALA A 486 17.51 -21.61 23.02
C ALA A 486 17.13 -22.53 24.21
N LEU A 487 15.84 -22.69 24.53
CA LEU A 487 15.42 -23.65 25.56
C LEU A 487 15.69 -25.08 25.08
N ARG A 488 16.27 -25.92 25.94
CA ARG A 488 16.42 -27.36 25.69
C ARG A 488 15.26 -28.14 26.30
N ASP A 489 15.10 -29.39 25.88
CA ASP A 489 14.14 -30.35 26.45
C ASP A 489 12.72 -29.77 26.63
N LYS A 490 12.25 -29.09 25.58
CA LYS A 490 10.93 -28.48 25.51
C LYS A 490 9.85 -29.58 25.50
N GLN A 491 8.98 -29.57 26.50
CA GLN A 491 7.95 -30.59 26.71
C GLN A 491 6.58 -29.97 26.94
N LEU A 492 5.57 -30.56 26.31
CA LEU A 492 4.18 -30.44 26.71
C LEU A 492 3.99 -31.24 28.01
N LYS A 493 3.19 -30.69 28.93
CA LYS A 493 2.68 -31.37 30.11
C LYS A 493 1.16 -31.20 30.17
N PHE A 494 0.44 -32.26 30.54
CA PHE A 494 -1.01 -32.16 30.71
C PHE A 494 -1.58 -33.14 31.74
N ARG A 495 -2.79 -32.83 32.22
CA ARG A 495 -3.60 -33.72 33.07
C ARG A 495 -5.04 -33.75 32.57
N ILE A 496 -5.63 -34.94 32.60
CA ILE A 496 -7.06 -35.14 32.30
C ILE A 496 -7.79 -35.36 33.63
N ASN A 497 -8.79 -34.53 33.92
CA ASN A 497 -9.63 -34.59 35.13
C ASN A 497 -8.82 -34.65 36.45
N GLY A 498 -7.70 -33.91 36.52
CA GLY A 498 -6.82 -33.91 37.70
C GLY A 498 -6.08 -35.22 37.96
N GLY A 499 -6.02 -36.12 36.95
CA GLY A 499 -5.31 -37.39 37.01
C GLY A 499 -3.78 -37.25 37.00
N ARG A 500 -3.08 -38.32 36.58
CA ARG A 500 -1.62 -38.29 36.46
C ARG A 500 -1.17 -37.24 35.44
N THR A 501 0.03 -36.70 35.61
CA THR A 501 0.66 -35.85 34.60
C THR A 501 1.19 -36.72 33.45
N HIS A 502 0.86 -36.32 32.23
CA HIS A 502 1.40 -36.84 30.99
C HIS A 502 2.39 -35.83 30.41
N ASP A 503 3.29 -36.30 29.54
CA ASP A 503 4.25 -35.46 28.84
C ASP A 503 4.51 -35.94 27.42
N ASP A 504 4.80 -34.98 26.54
CA ASP A 504 5.20 -35.23 25.16
C ASP A 504 6.22 -34.18 24.69
N GLY A 505 7.02 -34.52 23.68
CA GLY A 505 8.00 -33.63 23.08
C GLY A 505 7.36 -32.59 22.18
N LEU A 506 7.82 -31.34 22.29
CA LEU A 506 7.39 -30.25 21.41
C LEU A 506 8.07 -30.34 20.03
N ARG A 507 7.32 -30.02 18.98
CA ARG A 507 7.80 -29.96 17.58
C ARG A 507 7.60 -28.57 17.01
N ALA A 508 8.62 -28.00 16.39
CA ALA A 508 8.50 -26.72 15.72
C ALA A 508 7.43 -26.78 14.63
N TRP A 509 6.54 -25.80 14.60
CA TRP A 509 5.58 -25.61 13.52
C TRP A 509 6.32 -25.09 12.29
N LYS A 510 5.93 -25.58 11.11
CA LYS A 510 6.64 -25.29 9.86
C LYS A 510 6.05 -24.12 9.09
N GLY A 511 5.07 -23.42 9.66
CA GLY A 511 4.25 -22.46 8.93
C GLY A 511 3.08 -23.13 8.20
N GLY A 512 2.14 -22.30 7.76
CA GLY A 512 1.01 -22.70 6.92
C GLY A 512 1.23 -22.33 5.45
N ASP A 513 0.15 -22.37 4.67
CA ASP A 513 0.15 -22.13 3.22
C ASP A 513 0.51 -20.67 2.85
N VAL A 514 0.20 -19.70 3.72
CA VAL A 514 0.30 -18.25 3.44
C VAL A 514 1.35 -17.56 4.33
N TYR A 515 1.39 -17.90 5.62
CA TYR A 515 2.29 -17.25 6.58
C TYR A 515 2.82 -18.23 7.65
N GLY A 516 3.90 -17.80 8.33
CA GLY A 516 4.55 -18.50 9.44
C GLY A 516 5.68 -19.43 8.99
N GLY A 517 6.45 -19.93 9.97
CA GLY A 517 7.51 -20.94 9.77
C GLY A 517 8.90 -20.39 9.44
N GLU A 518 9.00 -19.19 8.90
CA GLU A 518 10.28 -18.56 8.51
C GLU A 518 10.62 -17.32 9.37
N ASP A 519 9.61 -16.62 9.88
CA ASP A 519 9.76 -15.37 10.63
C ASP A 519 10.05 -15.65 12.14
N ASN A 520 11.14 -16.37 12.44
CA ASN A 520 11.34 -17.01 13.75
C ASN A 520 12.81 -17.00 14.24
N ASN A 521 13.56 -15.92 14.11
CA ASN A 521 14.99 -15.83 14.46
C ASN A 521 15.36 -16.37 15.86
N TRP A 522 14.66 -15.95 16.91
CA TRP A 522 15.02 -16.26 18.31
C TRP A 522 13.95 -17.03 19.07
N PHE A 523 12.69 -16.88 18.66
CA PHE A 523 11.52 -17.58 19.15
C PHE A 523 10.92 -18.40 18.03
N ASP A 524 10.21 -19.48 18.37
CA ASP A 524 9.54 -20.33 17.39
C ASP A 524 8.22 -20.80 17.95
N GLU A 525 7.26 -21.11 17.07
CA GLU A 525 6.04 -21.78 17.47
C GLU A 525 6.28 -23.29 17.57
N TYR A 526 5.83 -23.89 18.66
CA TYR A 526 5.90 -25.33 18.89
C TYR A 526 4.53 -25.91 19.13
N ARG A 527 4.28 -27.08 18.54
CA ARG A 527 3.04 -27.84 18.71
C ARG A 527 3.30 -29.22 19.29
N ALA A 528 2.32 -29.70 20.04
CA ALA A 528 2.24 -31.08 20.51
C ALA A 528 0.78 -31.51 20.63
N LYS A 529 0.57 -32.78 20.95
CA LYS A 529 -0.74 -33.42 20.99
C LYS A 529 -1.07 -33.88 22.40
N VAL A 530 -2.29 -33.56 22.84
CA VAL A 530 -2.91 -34.15 24.02
C VAL A 530 -3.69 -35.37 23.57
N ASP A 531 -3.23 -36.56 23.98
CA ASP A 531 -3.87 -37.83 23.69
C ASP A 531 -4.83 -38.27 24.81
N GLY A 532 -5.76 -39.17 24.47
CA GLY A 532 -6.62 -39.87 25.45
C GLY A 532 -7.74 -39.03 26.09
N ALA A 533 -7.87 -37.75 25.78
CA ALA A 533 -8.99 -36.92 26.20
C ALA A 533 -10.28 -37.30 25.46
N ARG A 534 -11.43 -37.25 26.15
CA ARG A 534 -12.74 -37.64 25.62
C ARG A 534 -13.79 -36.58 25.94
N PRO A 535 -14.91 -36.54 25.19
CA PRO A 535 -16.03 -35.65 25.51
C PRO A 535 -16.45 -35.73 26.99
N GLY A 536 -16.59 -34.56 27.62
CA GLY A 536 -16.86 -34.39 29.04
C GLY A 536 -15.61 -34.15 29.92
N ASP A 537 -14.41 -34.47 29.40
CA ASP A 537 -13.17 -34.28 30.15
C ASP A 537 -12.79 -32.80 30.27
N THR A 538 -12.10 -32.48 31.36
CA THR A 538 -11.40 -31.21 31.57
C THR A 538 -9.89 -31.46 31.52
N VAL A 539 -9.18 -30.74 30.66
CA VAL A 539 -7.75 -30.91 30.44
C VAL A 539 -6.99 -29.67 30.89
N GLU A 540 -6.03 -29.86 31.79
CA GLU A 540 -5.05 -28.84 32.21
C GLU A 540 -3.77 -29.01 31.38
N VAL A 541 -3.22 -27.93 30.83
CA VAL A 541 -2.04 -27.92 29.95
C VAL A 541 -1.02 -26.88 30.41
N TRP A 542 0.26 -27.23 30.36
CA TRP A 542 1.40 -26.31 30.52
C TRP A 542 2.64 -26.83 29.79
N PHE A 543 3.66 -25.99 29.66
CA PHE A 543 4.89 -26.31 28.96
C PHE A 543 6.09 -26.13 29.87
N THR A 544 7.11 -26.97 29.67
CA THR A 544 8.35 -26.92 30.44
C THR A 544 9.57 -26.99 29.51
N GLY A 545 10.70 -26.47 29.97
CA GLY A 545 11.97 -26.56 29.26
C GLY A 545 13.15 -26.29 30.19
N LEU A 546 14.36 -26.44 29.68
CA LEU A 546 15.60 -26.15 30.40
C LEU A 546 16.28 -24.91 29.80
N ASP A 547 16.66 -23.97 30.65
CA ASP A 547 17.43 -22.81 30.25
C ASP A 547 18.92 -23.16 29.99
N ARG A 548 19.72 -22.14 29.67
CA ARG A 548 21.17 -22.31 29.40
C ARG A 548 21.98 -22.74 30.63
N SER A 549 21.41 -22.65 31.83
CA SER A 549 22.02 -23.05 33.11
C SER A 549 21.48 -24.39 33.63
N ASP A 550 20.78 -25.15 32.77
CA ASP A 550 20.07 -26.39 33.13
C ASP A 550 18.95 -26.20 34.19
N LYS A 551 18.48 -24.97 34.40
CA LYS A 551 17.34 -24.71 35.28
C LYS A 551 16.03 -24.95 34.53
N GLN A 552 15.12 -25.69 35.17
CA GLN A 552 13.78 -25.88 34.63
C GLN A 552 12.96 -24.58 34.69
N VAL A 553 12.34 -24.24 33.57
CA VAL A 553 11.37 -23.17 33.42
C VAL A 553 10.02 -23.76 33.01
N SER A 554 8.93 -23.10 33.42
CA SER A 554 7.55 -23.54 33.17
C SER A 554 6.71 -22.35 32.72
N SER A 555 5.80 -22.60 31.78
CA SER A 555 4.73 -21.65 31.45
C SER A 555 3.67 -21.60 32.56
N GLU A 556 2.77 -20.63 32.45
CA GLU A 556 1.47 -20.71 33.12
C GLU A 556 0.66 -21.92 32.62
N HIS A 557 -0.36 -22.28 33.39
CA HIS A 557 -1.27 -23.37 33.05
C HIS A 557 -2.56 -22.79 32.46
N PHE A 558 -3.10 -23.44 31.44
CA PHE A 558 -4.47 -23.17 30.98
C PHE A 558 -5.30 -24.45 30.98
N THR A 559 -6.63 -24.30 30.89
CA THR A 559 -7.55 -25.43 30.94
C THR A 559 -8.62 -25.29 29.89
N TYR A 560 -8.94 -26.40 29.22
CA TYR A 560 -10.06 -26.50 28.30
C TYR A 560 -10.98 -27.67 28.65
N LYS A 561 -12.23 -27.59 28.18
CA LYS A 561 -13.20 -28.68 28.24
C LYS A 561 -13.34 -29.34 26.88
N VAL A 562 -13.37 -30.66 26.84
CA VAL A 562 -13.73 -31.41 25.64
C VAL A 562 -15.25 -31.43 25.53
N ALA A 563 -15.80 -30.68 24.58
CA ALA A 563 -17.23 -30.54 24.42
C ALA A 563 -17.86 -31.83 23.88
N GLU A 564 -19.06 -32.15 24.37
CA GLU A 564 -19.91 -33.11 23.67
C GLU A 564 -20.45 -32.46 22.40
N ARG A 565 -20.03 -32.97 21.24
CA ARG A 565 -20.51 -32.52 19.93
C ARG A 565 -21.09 -33.67 19.11
N PRO A 566 -22.03 -33.38 18.19
CA PRO A 566 -22.38 -34.32 17.13
C PRO A 566 -21.16 -34.67 16.28
N ARG A 567 -21.07 -35.93 15.85
CA ARG A 567 -20.13 -36.30 14.77
C ARG A 567 -20.56 -35.54 13.52
N ALA A 568 -19.67 -34.66 13.05
CA ALA A 568 -19.92 -33.73 11.97
C ALA A 568 -18.66 -33.54 11.13
N ASP A 569 -18.84 -33.48 9.81
CA ASP A 569 -17.78 -33.26 8.83
C ASP A 569 -17.49 -31.77 8.61
N VAL A 570 -18.50 -30.93 8.87
CA VAL A 570 -18.49 -29.48 8.64
C VAL A 570 -18.86 -28.72 9.91
N LEU A 571 -18.18 -27.59 10.15
CA LEU A 571 -18.61 -26.61 11.15
C LEU A 571 -19.33 -25.44 10.49
N VAL A 572 -20.56 -25.17 10.91
CA VAL A 572 -21.30 -23.96 10.56
C VAL A 572 -21.03 -22.92 11.64
N ILE A 573 -20.27 -21.88 11.30
CA ILE A 573 -19.98 -20.71 12.14
C ILE A 573 -21.08 -19.68 11.88
N ALA A 574 -21.96 -19.51 12.85
CA ALA A 574 -23.07 -18.57 12.79
C ALA A 574 -22.70 -17.26 13.50
N GLU A 575 -22.52 -16.18 12.74
CA GLU A 575 -22.11 -14.86 13.24
C GLU A 575 -23.16 -13.79 12.92
N GLU A 576 -24.39 -14.00 13.38
CA GLU A 576 -25.50 -13.05 13.16
C GLU A 576 -25.43 -11.83 14.10
N GLY A 577 -24.44 -11.79 15.00
CA GLY A 577 -24.28 -10.80 16.07
C GLY A 577 -25.43 -10.82 17.10
N ALA A 578 -26.24 -11.87 17.06
CA ALA A 578 -27.28 -12.29 17.98
C ALA A 578 -27.35 -13.82 17.92
N LYS A 579 -28.18 -14.42 18.76
CA LYS A 579 -28.39 -15.88 18.75
C LYS A 579 -28.77 -16.32 17.33
N ALA A 580 -28.09 -17.35 16.83
CA ALA A 580 -28.21 -17.81 15.46
C ALA A 580 -29.64 -18.30 15.16
N VAL A 581 -30.37 -17.57 14.30
CA VAL A 581 -31.72 -17.96 13.84
C VAL A 581 -31.71 -18.59 12.45
N HIS A 582 -30.69 -18.32 11.64
CA HIS A 582 -30.57 -18.80 10.25
C HIS A 582 -29.65 -20.02 10.09
N ALA A 583 -29.06 -20.55 11.17
CA ALA A 583 -28.13 -21.69 11.07
C ALA A 583 -28.81 -22.94 10.51
N LYS A 584 -30.13 -23.05 10.68
CA LYS A 584 -30.92 -24.18 10.22
C LYS A 584 -30.89 -24.31 8.70
N GLU A 585 -30.94 -23.22 7.96
CA GLU A 585 -30.93 -23.17 6.50
C GLU A 585 -29.65 -23.79 5.94
N TYR A 586 -28.51 -23.50 6.58
CA TYR A 586 -27.19 -24.04 6.24
C TYR A 586 -27.09 -25.52 6.59
N VAL A 587 -27.47 -25.90 7.81
CA VAL A 587 -27.43 -27.30 8.26
C VAL A 587 -28.32 -28.19 7.41
N ASP A 588 -29.53 -27.75 7.05
CA ASP A 588 -30.44 -28.52 6.22
C ASP A 588 -29.92 -28.66 4.78
N ALA A 589 -29.28 -27.63 4.22
CA ALA A 589 -28.67 -27.68 2.89
C ALA A 589 -27.45 -28.63 2.85
N LEU A 590 -26.62 -28.65 3.91
CA LEU A 590 -25.52 -29.61 4.08
C LEU A 590 -26.06 -31.04 4.20
N ARG A 591 -27.09 -31.25 5.03
CA ARG A 591 -27.73 -32.56 5.21
C ARG A 591 -28.31 -33.10 3.89
N ALA A 592 -28.91 -32.24 3.07
CA ALA A 592 -29.43 -32.62 1.76
C ALA A 592 -28.33 -33.13 0.79
N ASN A 593 -27.07 -32.79 1.05
CA ASN A 593 -25.90 -33.29 0.32
C ASN A 593 -25.17 -34.43 1.05
N GLY A 594 -25.82 -35.06 2.04
CA GLY A 594 -25.25 -36.16 2.82
C GLY A 594 -24.10 -35.74 3.74
N THR A 595 -23.95 -34.44 4.01
CA THR A 595 -22.88 -33.90 4.85
C THR A 595 -23.43 -33.59 6.24
N SER A 596 -22.75 -34.07 7.28
CA SER A 596 -23.13 -33.81 8.66
C SER A 596 -22.50 -32.52 9.18
N ALA A 597 -23.23 -31.74 9.98
CA ALA A 597 -22.82 -30.40 10.40
C ALA A 597 -23.01 -30.17 11.91
N ALA A 598 -22.03 -29.51 12.53
CA ALA A 598 -22.13 -28.92 13.85
C ALA A 598 -22.33 -27.40 13.71
N VAL A 599 -22.98 -26.76 14.68
CA VAL A 599 -23.18 -25.30 14.70
C VAL A 599 -22.34 -24.70 15.83
N TRP A 600 -21.65 -23.62 15.53
CA TRP A 600 -20.98 -22.74 16.48
C TRP A 600 -21.64 -21.37 16.43
N ASP A 601 -22.34 -20.99 17.50
CA ASP A 601 -22.99 -19.68 17.60
C ASP A 601 -22.02 -18.67 18.22
N VAL A 602 -21.48 -17.77 17.40
CA VAL A 602 -20.47 -16.79 17.84
C VAL A 602 -21.01 -15.86 18.91
N ALA A 603 -22.29 -15.50 18.87
CA ALA A 603 -22.89 -14.62 19.87
C ALA A 603 -23.00 -15.28 21.27
N VAL A 604 -23.01 -16.61 21.31
CA VAL A 604 -23.07 -17.39 22.56
C VAL A 604 -21.68 -17.85 23.02
N GLN A 605 -20.81 -18.20 22.06
CA GLN A 605 -19.57 -18.93 22.33
C GLN A 605 -18.29 -18.12 22.05
N GLY A 606 -18.40 -16.92 21.46
CA GLY A 606 -17.27 -16.15 20.96
C GLY A 606 -16.72 -16.73 19.64
N ALA A 607 -15.61 -16.19 19.14
CA ALA A 607 -14.96 -16.73 17.94
C ALA A 607 -14.45 -18.17 18.18
N PRO A 608 -14.66 -19.12 17.24
CA PRO A 608 -14.17 -20.48 17.39
C PRO A 608 -12.65 -20.52 17.29
N HIS A 609 -11.94 -21.04 18.29
CA HIS A 609 -10.48 -21.13 18.23
C HIS A 609 -10.00 -22.06 17.10
N HIS A 610 -8.95 -21.65 16.38
CA HIS A 610 -8.45 -22.39 15.22
C HIS A 610 -7.98 -23.82 15.56
N LEU A 611 -7.18 -24.02 16.61
CA LEU A 611 -6.77 -25.37 17.09
C LEU A 611 -7.82 -26.08 17.96
N GLY A 612 -8.48 -25.38 18.90
CA GLY A 612 -9.44 -26.01 19.80
C GLY A 612 -10.69 -26.51 19.07
N VAL A 613 -11.14 -25.80 18.04
CA VAL A 613 -12.44 -26.03 17.39
C VAL A 613 -12.31 -26.29 15.90
N LEU A 614 -11.76 -25.35 15.13
CA LEU A 614 -11.81 -25.40 13.66
C LEU A 614 -10.99 -26.55 13.07
N SER A 615 -9.82 -26.86 13.63
CA SER A 615 -8.91 -27.90 13.12
C SER A 615 -9.48 -29.32 13.17
N HIS A 616 -10.63 -29.52 13.82
CA HIS A 616 -11.35 -30.80 13.88
C HIS A 616 -12.34 -30.99 12.72
N PHE A 617 -12.34 -30.06 11.76
CA PHE A 617 -13.18 -30.10 10.56
C PHE A 617 -12.31 -29.89 9.32
N GLY A 618 -12.64 -30.57 8.22
CA GLY A 618 -11.98 -30.30 6.93
C GLY A 618 -12.53 -29.05 6.24
N THR A 619 -13.78 -28.70 6.55
CA THR A 619 -14.51 -27.58 5.92
C THR A 619 -15.31 -26.82 6.98
N ALA A 620 -15.30 -25.49 6.88
CA ALA A 620 -16.17 -24.60 7.62
C ALA A 620 -17.13 -23.87 6.68
N VAL A 621 -18.29 -23.48 7.21
CA VAL A 621 -19.24 -22.57 6.57
C VAL A 621 -19.45 -21.40 7.51
N HIS A 622 -19.02 -20.20 7.13
CA HIS A 622 -19.21 -18.99 7.92
C HIS A 622 -20.24 -18.11 7.24
N TYR A 623 -21.20 -17.61 8.04
CA TYR A 623 -22.15 -16.63 7.58
C TYR A 623 -22.50 -15.60 8.65
N THR A 624 -22.88 -14.40 8.21
CA THR A 624 -22.97 -13.22 9.08
C THR A 624 -24.35 -12.56 9.15
N GLY A 625 -25.34 -13.09 8.44
CA GLY A 625 -26.64 -12.46 8.29
C GLY A 625 -26.51 -11.01 7.78
N ALA A 626 -27.13 -10.06 8.49
CA ALA A 626 -27.17 -8.64 8.12
C ALA A 626 -25.89 -7.84 8.44
N LYS A 627 -24.89 -8.46 9.11
CA LYS A 627 -23.70 -7.75 9.63
C LYS A 627 -22.44 -8.11 8.85
N ALA A 628 -21.42 -7.27 8.99
CA ALA A 628 -20.07 -7.58 8.51
C ALA A 628 -19.43 -8.66 9.40
N PRO A 629 -18.55 -9.52 8.86
CA PRO A 629 -17.80 -10.50 9.65
C PRO A 629 -17.00 -9.84 10.79
N GLY A 630 -16.94 -10.50 11.94
CA GLY A 630 -16.16 -10.04 13.08
C GLY A 630 -14.66 -10.35 12.93
N GLY A 631 -13.79 -9.42 13.34
CA GLY A 631 -12.33 -9.56 13.19
C GLY A 631 -11.75 -10.80 13.87
N GLU A 632 -12.20 -11.14 15.08
CA GLU A 632 -11.73 -12.35 15.79
C GLU A 632 -12.13 -13.64 15.06
N THR A 633 -13.37 -13.71 14.56
CA THR A 633 -13.86 -14.84 13.77
C THR A 633 -13.08 -14.97 12.46
N GLN A 634 -12.84 -13.84 11.77
CA GLN A 634 -12.04 -13.83 10.56
C GLN A 634 -10.60 -14.28 10.80
N LEU A 635 -9.94 -13.83 11.88
CA LEU A 635 -8.59 -14.29 12.22
C LEU A 635 -8.57 -15.81 12.46
N ALA A 636 -9.52 -16.34 13.22
CA ALA A 636 -9.58 -17.78 13.44
C ALA A 636 -9.83 -18.59 12.15
N VAL A 637 -10.71 -18.10 11.28
CA VAL A 637 -10.97 -18.71 9.96
C VAL A 637 -9.76 -18.57 9.03
N ARG A 638 -9.04 -17.45 9.10
CA ARG A 638 -7.79 -17.22 8.37
C ARG A 638 -6.74 -18.25 8.77
N ASP A 639 -6.57 -18.48 10.06
CA ASP A 639 -5.59 -19.46 10.58
C ASP A 639 -5.99 -20.88 10.19
N PHE A 640 -7.30 -21.20 10.22
CA PHE A 640 -7.83 -22.45 9.69
C PHE A 640 -7.53 -22.65 8.19
N LEU A 641 -7.69 -21.61 7.37
CA LEU A 641 -7.34 -21.65 5.95
C LEU A 641 -5.82 -21.76 5.74
N ASN A 642 -5.01 -21.11 6.57
CA ASN A 642 -3.56 -21.21 6.55
C ASN A 642 -3.08 -22.65 6.82
N GLU A 643 -3.83 -23.43 7.60
CA GLU A 643 -3.58 -24.86 7.86
C GLU A 643 -4.18 -25.79 6.79
N GLY A 644 -4.69 -25.26 5.69
CA GLY A 644 -5.26 -26.03 4.57
C GLY A 644 -6.76 -26.35 4.71
N GLY A 645 -7.44 -25.71 5.66
CA GLY A 645 -8.89 -25.75 5.78
C GLY A 645 -9.62 -25.23 4.55
N LYS A 646 -10.92 -25.54 4.44
CA LYS A 646 -11.79 -25.12 3.34
C LYS A 646 -12.96 -24.29 3.85
N LEU A 647 -13.34 -23.22 3.15
CA LEU A 647 -14.37 -22.29 3.61
C LEU A 647 -15.47 -22.07 2.56
N ILE A 648 -16.72 -22.10 3.01
CA ILE A 648 -17.82 -21.42 2.32
C ILE A 648 -18.15 -20.17 3.15
N GLU A 649 -17.90 -19.00 2.60
CA GLU A 649 -18.20 -17.70 3.18
C GLU A 649 -19.49 -17.17 2.54
N ALA A 650 -20.46 -16.74 3.35
CA ALA A 650 -21.75 -16.27 2.85
C ALA A 650 -22.32 -15.11 3.67
N GLY A 651 -22.79 -14.07 3.00
CA GLY A 651 -23.46 -12.96 3.66
C GLY A 651 -23.50 -11.74 2.77
N GLU A 652 -24.43 -10.83 3.03
CA GLU A 652 -24.53 -9.61 2.24
C GLU A 652 -23.24 -8.79 2.34
N LEU A 653 -22.69 -8.65 3.55
CA LEU A 653 -21.49 -7.87 3.84
C LEU A 653 -20.19 -8.68 3.87
N ALA A 654 -20.23 -9.97 3.48
CA ALA A 654 -19.06 -10.81 3.39
C ALA A 654 -18.13 -10.40 2.23
N GLY A 655 -16.84 -10.72 2.33
CA GLY A 655 -15.84 -10.42 1.28
C GLY A 655 -15.61 -8.92 1.06
N GLY A 656 -15.72 -8.11 2.12
CA GLY A 656 -15.37 -6.69 2.11
C GLY A 656 -14.32 -6.37 3.17
N ASN A 657 -14.11 -5.08 3.44
CA ASN A 657 -13.20 -4.63 4.50
C ASN A 657 -13.69 -5.10 5.87
N ALA A 658 -12.75 -5.42 6.76
CA ALA A 658 -13.01 -5.81 8.13
C ALA A 658 -12.18 -5.00 9.11
N GLN A 659 -12.68 -4.89 10.35
CA GLN A 659 -11.91 -4.34 11.47
C GLN A 659 -11.15 -5.49 12.14
N VAL A 660 -9.82 -5.40 12.16
CA VAL A 660 -8.96 -6.34 12.90
C VAL A 660 -8.08 -5.52 13.83
N GLY A 661 -8.30 -5.65 15.14
CA GLY A 661 -7.66 -4.77 16.11
C GLY A 661 -7.96 -3.30 15.80
N ARG A 662 -6.92 -2.50 15.56
CA ARG A 662 -7.04 -1.08 15.13
C ARG A 662 -7.08 -0.89 13.61
N ALA A 663 -6.71 -1.91 12.84
CA ALA A 663 -6.61 -1.82 11.39
C ALA A 663 -7.96 -2.08 10.69
N VAL A 664 -8.18 -1.37 9.59
CA VAL A 664 -9.24 -1.67 8.61
C VAL A 664 -8.56 -2.27 7.39
N THR A 665 -8.89 -3.52 7.06
CA THR A 665 -8.17 -4.29 6.04
C THR A 665 -9.13 -5.10 5.17
N ASN A 666 -8.77 -5.31 3.91
CA ASN A 666 -9.40 -6.25 2.98
C ASN A 666 -8.52 -7.48 2.70
N ASP A 667 -7.38 -7.67 3.40
CA ASP A 667 -6.43 -8.77 3.18
C ASP A 667 -7.15 -10.13 3.18
N PHE A 668 -8.07 -10.34 4.13
CA PHE A 668 -8.83 -11.59 4.18
C PHE A 668 -9.64 -11.82 2.91
N SER A 669 -10.31 -10.76 2.43
CA SER A 669 -11.09 -10.80 1.18
C SER A 669 -10.21 -11.06 -0.04
N GLN A 670 -9.11 -10.33 -0.16
CA GLN A 670 -8.26 -10.38 -1.34
C GLN A 670 -7.39 -11.65 -1.38
N TYR A 671 -6.75 -12.00 -0.25
CA TYR A 671 -5.76 -13.07 -0.18
C TYR A 671 -6.39 -14.46 0.00
N TYR A 672 -7.55 -14.56 0.67
CA TYR A 672 -8.18 -15.84 0.99
C TYR A 672 -9.50 -16.07 0.24
N LEU A 673 -10.34 -15.04 0.11
CA LEU A 673 -11.65 -15.17 -0.55
C LEU A 673 -11.59 -14.90 -2.07
N GLY A 674 -10.49 -14.32 -2.56
CA GLY A 674 -10.27 -14.05 -3.98
C GLY A 674 -11.07 -12.86 -4.52
N ALA A 675 -11.57 -11.98 -3.65
CA ALA A 675 -12.31 -10.77 -3.99
C ALA A 675 -11.44 -9.52 -3.76
N TYR A 676 -11.06 -8.86 -4.85
CA TYR A 676 -10.22 -7.65 -4.83
C TYR A 676 -10.96 -6.46 -4.23
N SER A 677 -12.23 -6.33 -4.62
CA SER A 677 -13.10 -5.25 -4.17
C SER A 677 -14.54 -5.75 -4.08
N ARG A 678 -15.32 -5.06 -3.24
CA ARG A 678 -16.73 -5.32 -3.00
C ARG A 678 -17.55 -4.06 -3.23
N ALA A 679 -18.62 -4.20 -3.99
CA ALA A 679 -19.69 -3.22 -4.14
C ALA A 679 -21.04 -3.83 -3.70
N SER A 680 -22.06 -2.99 -3.59
CA SER A 680 -23.44 -3.43 -3.33
C SER A 680 -24.20 -3.63 -4.65
N ALA A 681 -24.85 -4.77 -4.81
CA ALA A 681 -25.71 -5.12 -5.95
C ALA A 681 -27.20 -4.93 -5.61
N LYS A 682 -27.58 -3.72 -5.19
CA LYS A 682 -28.99 -3.41 -4.87
C LYS A 682 -29.92 -3.72 -6.04
N GLY A 683 -31.01 -4.44 -5.76
CA GLY A 683 -31.97 -4.87 -6.79
C GLY A 683 -31.72 -6.26 -7.36
N ALA A 684 -30.76 -7.02 -6.82
CA ALA A 684 -30.63 -8.44 -7.11
C ALA A 684 -31.92 -9.20 -6.78
N THR A 685 -32.42 -9.97 -7.75
CA THR A 685 -33.66 -10.75 -7.64
C THR A 685 -33.46 -12.25 -7.83
N GLY A 686 -32.26 -12.66 -8.23
CA GLY A 686 -31.93 -14.06 -8.45
C GLY A 686 -30.43 -14.27 -8.60
N PHE A 687 -30.02 -15.53 -8.49
CA PHE A 687 -28.64 -15.97 -8.65
C PHE A 687 -28.56 -17.04 -9.73
N THR A 688 -27.54 -16.95 -10.58
CA THR A 688 -27.15 -18.02 -11.51
C THR A 688 -25.66 -18.33 -11.31
N GLY A 689 -25.37 -19.57 -10.94
CA GLY A 689 -24.02 -20.06 -10.76
C GLY A 689 -23.29 -20.21 -12.09
N ALA A 690 -22.01 -19.87 -12.07
CA ALA A 690 -21.08 -19.97 -13.19
C ALA A 690 -19.82 -20.74 -12.75
N GLY A 691 -18.97 -21.13 -13.70
CA GLY A 691 -17.72 -21.84 -13.40
C GLY A 691 -17.95 -23.06 -12.51
N ALA A 692 -17.32 -23.06 -11.33
CA ALA A 692 -17.42 -24.16 -10.37
C ALA A 692 -18.83 -24.36 -9.78
N LEU A 693 -19.67 -23.31 -9.78
CA LEU A 693 -21.06 -23.37 -9.31
C LEU A 693 -22.08 -23.55 -10.44
N ASN A 694 -21.62 -23.83 -11.68
CA ASN A 694 -22.50 -23.99 -12.82
C ASN A 694 -23.63 -25.01 -12.55
N GLY A 695 -24.87 -24.61 -12.86
CA GLY A 695 -26.10 -25.37 -12.64
C GLY A 695 -26.82 -25.07 -11.32
N ALA A 696 -26.22 -24.32 -10.40
CA ALA A 696 -26.94 -23.71 -9.29
C ALA A 696 -27.72 -22.48 -9.81
N LYS A 697 -28.99 -22.35 -9.45
CA LYS A 697 -29.83 -21.19 -9.76
C LYS A 697 -30.96 -21.07 -8.75
N GLY A 698 -31.43 -19.87 -8.49
CA GLY A 698 -32.56 -19.65 -7.59
C GLY A 698 -32.98 -18.18 -7.53
N GLY A 699 -34.22 -17.93 -7.12
CA GLY A 699 -34.66 -16.57 -6.77
C GLY A 699 -33.99 -16.11 -5.48
N LEU A 700 -33.77 -14.79 -5.37
CA LEU A 700 -33.29 -14.14 -4.15
C LEU A 700 -34.38 -13.21 -3.60
N GLY A 701 -34.48 -13.11 -2.28
CA GLY A 701 -35.42 -12.22 -1.62
C GLY A 701 -35.09 -11.97 -0.16
N ASP A 702 -35.94 -11.17 0.49
CA ASP A 702 -35.80 -10.83 1.90
C ASP A 702 -35.96 -12.08 2.78
N ALA A 703 -35.14 -12.14 3.84
CA ALA A 703 -35.31 -13.09 4.94
C ALA A 703 -35.90 -12.37 6.17
N ALA A 704 -36.48 -13.14 7.10
CA ALA A 704 -36.94 -12.59 8.36
C ALA A 704 -35.75 -11.97 9.11
N ASP A 705 -35.88 -10.71 9.55
CA ASP A 705 -34.84 -9.94 10.24
C ASP A 705 -33.53 -9.68 9.44
N ASN A 706 -33.47 -10.10 8.17
CA ASN A 706 -32.39 -9.80 7.23
C ASN A 706 -32.94 -9.46 5.82
N PRO A 707 -33.34 -8.20 5.57
CA PRO A 707 -33.75 -7.73 4.24
C PRO A 707 -32.56 -7.60 3.27
N LEU A 708 -32.72 -8.05 2.01
CA LEU A 708 -31.65 -8.12 1.00
C LEU A 708 -31.33 -6.73 0.41
N ASN A 709 -30.63 -5.91 1.18
CA ASN A 709 -30.39 -4.51 0.88
C ASN A 709 -29.03 -4.23 0.26
N ALA A 710 -28.04 -5.04 0.57
CA ALA A 710 -26.65 -4.83 0.18
C ALA A 710 -25.92 -6.12 -0.20
N PRO A 711 -26.50 -6.99 -1.06
CA PRO A 711 -25.80 -8.18 -1.52
C PRO A 711 -24.46 -7.81 -2.15
N GLY A 712 -23.42 -8.56 -1.82
CA GLY A 712 -22.06 -8.33 -2.28
C GLY A 712 -21.92 -8.62 -3.77
N SER A 713 -21.27 -7.70 -4.48
CA SER A 713 -20.87 -7.82 -5.88
C SER A 713 -19.38 -7.59 -5.96
N TYR A 714 -18.65 -8.54 -6.53
CA TYR A 714 -17.19 -8.59 -6.38
C TYR A 714 -16.46 -8.47 -7.70
N THR A 715 -15.30 -7.82 -7.67
CA THR A 715 -14.26 -8.01 -8.69
C THR A 715 -13.34 -9.13 -8.22
N ALA A 716 -13.10 -10.14 -9.07
CA ALA A 716 -12.16 -11.20 -8.73
C ALA A 716 -10.74 -10.66 -8.64
N THR A 717 -9.97 -11.07 -7.64
CA THR A 717 -8.53 -10.72 -7.52
C THR A 717 -7.78 -11.00 -8.81
N SER A 718 -8.08 -12.11 -9.51
CA SER A 718 -7.42 -12.41 -10.79
C SER A 718 -7.79 -11.51 -11.98
N ASP A 719 -8.85 -10.70 -11.88
CA ASP A 719 -9.18 -9.69 -12.89
C ASP A 719 -8.35 -8.41 -12.72
N THR A 720 -7.78 -8.18 -11.53
CA THR A 720 -6.91 -7.03 -11.23
C THR A 720 -5.44 -7.43 -11.13
N LEU A 721 -5.15 -8.52 -10.43
CA LEU A 721 -3.84 -9.14 -10.29
C LEU A 721 -3.80 -10.38 -11.16
N ALA A 722 -3.33 -10.24 -12.40
CA ALA A 722 -3.32 -11.33 -13.37
C ALA A 722 -2.67 -12.59 -12.79
N ALA A 723 -3.41 -13.72 -12.78
CA ALA A 723 -2.97 -14.97 -12.14
C ALA A 723 -1.65 -15.55 -12.71
N ALA A 724 -1.23 -15.14 -13.91
CA ALA A 724 0.07 -15.50 -14.47
C ALA A 724 1.25 -14.84 -13.72
N GLN A 725 1.03 -13.62 -13.21
CA GLN A 725 1.99 -12.88 -12.40
C GLN A 725 1.78 -13.12 -10.90
N PHE A 726 0.53 -13.29 -10.47
CA PHE A 726 0.14 -13.47 -9.07
C PHE A 726 -0.62 -14.80 -8.85
N PRO A 727 0.02 -15.96 -9.06
CA PRO A 727 -0.65 -17.26 -8.99
C PRO A 727 -1.24 -17.60 -7.62
N GLN A 728 -0.70 -17.02 -6.54
CA GLN A 728 -1.20 -17.17 -5.17
C GLN A 728 -2.61 -16.59 -4.98
N PHE A 729 -3.00 -15.59 -5.78
CA PHE A 729 -4.32 -14.95 -5.72
C PHE A 729 -5.26 -15.42 -6.82
N LYS A 730 -5.02 -16.62 -7.35
CA LYS A 730 -5.87 -17.19 -8.38
C LYS A 730 -7.30 -17.34 -7.88
N SER A 731 -8.21 -16.61 -8.50
CA SER A 731 -9.63 -16.61 -8.22
C SER A 731 -10.43 -16.59 -9.52
N ALA A 732 -11.69 -17.02 -9.43
CA ALA A 732 -12.55 -17.14 -10.60
C ALA A 732 -13.99 -16.74 -10.28
N GLN A 733 -14.67 -16.21 -11.29
CA GLN A 733 -16.12 -16.04 -11.26
C GLN A 733 -16.82 -17.36 -10.93
N ALA A 734 -17.80 -17.27 -10.03
CA ALA A 734 -18.62 -18.40 -9.64
C ALA A 734 -20.13 -18.11 -9.71
N GLY A 735 -20.55 -16.88 -10.02
CA GLY A 735 -21.96 -16.61 -10.28
C GLY A 735 -22.28 -15.16 -10.60
N GLN A 736 -23.51 -14.91 -11.01
CA GLN A 736 -24.05 -13.61 -11.41
C GLN A 736 -25.44 -13.40 -10.81
N TYR A 737 -25.77 -12.12 -10.60
CA TYR A 737 -27.13 -11.72 -10.21
C TYR A 737 -28.04 -11.55 -11.42
N ALA A 738 -29.32 -11.85 -11.23
CA ALA A 738 -30.41 -11.37 -12.08
C ALA A 738 -30.98 -10.06 -11.52
N GLY A 739 -31.42 -9.16 -12.40
CA GLY A 739 -31.98 -7.86 -12.03
C GLY A 739 -30.94 -6.75 -11.80
N VAL A 740 -29.65 -7.08 -11.89
CA VAL A 740 -28.55 -6.13 -11.81
C VAL A 740 -27.95 -5.96 -13.20
N VAL A 741 -27.86 -4.71 -13.69
CA VAL A 741 -27.24 -4.39 -14.98
C VAL A 741 -25.81 -3.93 -14.72
N ASN A 742 -24.82 -4.58 -15.33
CA ASN A 742 -23.45 -4.05 -15.34
C ASN A 742 -23.43 -2.83 -16.28
N PRO A 743 -23.21 -1.60 -15.77
CA PRO A 743 -23.21 -0.42 -16.63
C PRO A 743 -22.04 -0.40 -17.61
N TYR A 744 -21.03 -1.27 -17.47
CA TYR A 744 -19.81 -1.31 -18.30
C TYR A 744 -19.78 -2.48 -19.31
N ALA A 745 -20.88 -3.21 -19.46
CA ALA A 745 -21.05 -4.14 -20.58
C ALA A 745 -21.30 -3.38 -21.90
N PRO A 746 -20.99 -3.95 -23.09
CA PRO A 746 -21.31 -3.33 -24.39
C PRO A 746 -22.77 -2.88 -24.49
N PHE A 747 -23.03 -1.79 -25.21
CA PHE A 747 -24.39 -1.27 -25.39
C PHE A 747 -25.22 -2.21 -26.26
N ALA A 748 -24.61 -2.71 -27.33
CA ALA A 748 -25.14 -3.74 -28.20
C ALA A 748 -24.07 -4.80 -28.48
N GLY A 749 -24.51 -5.99 -28.91
CA GLY A 749 -23.60 -7.07 -29.30
C GLY A 749 -22.60 -7.49 -28.22
N ALA A 750 -21.34 -7.73 -28.61
CA ALA A 750 -20.30 -8.29 -27.74
C ALA A 750 -19.01 -7.47 -27.69
N GLY A 751 -18.93 -6.37 -28.45
CA GLY A 751 -17.77 -5.49 -28.51
C GLY A 751 -18.15 -4.03 -28.24
N MET A 752 -17.17 -3.26 -27.76
CA MET A 752 -17.23 -1.80 -27.67
C MET A 752 -15.81 -1.24 -27.84
N ALA A 753 -15.69 0.02 -28.21
CA ALA A 753 -14.42 0.73 -28.11
C ALA A 753 -14.25 1.25 -26.67
N ALA A 754 -13.06 1.07 -26.09
CA ALA A 754 -12.78 1.44 -24.71
C ALA A 754 -11.43 2.16 -24.59
N ALA A 755 -11.46 3.30 -23.90
CA ALA A 755 -10.30 3.96 -23.31
C ALA A 755 -10.42 3.85 -21.78
N VAL A 756 -9.72 2.87 -21.20
CA VAL A 756 -9.65 2.71 -19.74
C VAL A 756 -8.83 3.84 -19.14
N HIS A 757 -9.20 4.29 -17.93
CA HIS A 757 -8.49 5.35 -17.22
C HIS A 757 -7.01 5.01 -17.00
N THR A 758 -6.16 5.99 -17.30
CA THR A 758 -4.76 6.04 -16.85
C THR A 758 -4.43 7.50 -16.57
N ASP A 759 -3.74 7.77 -15.47
CA ASP A 759 -3.39 9.14 -15.08
C ASP A 759 -2.43 9.78 -16.11
N SER A 760 -2.59 11.09 -16.35
CA SER A 760 -1.77 11.91 -17.26
C SER A 760 -1.74 11.46 -18.73
N ASP A 761 -2.84 10.93 -19.25
CA ASP A 761 -2.90 10.28 -20.56
C ASP A 761 -3.86 11.00 -21.52
N TRP A 762 -3.58 10.89 -22.83
CA TRP A 762 -4.44 11.40 -23.88
C TRP A 762 -4.62 10.34 -24.97
N LYS A 763 -5.70 9.58 -24.86
CA LYS A 763 -6.06 8.50 -25.78
C LYS A 763 -7.00 9.01 -26.87
N ARG A 764 -6.72 8.72 -28.14
CA ARG A 764 -7.51 9.25 -29.28
C ARG A 764 -8.00 8.16 -30.21
N LEU A 765 -9.32 8.11 -30.45
CA LEU A 765 -9.94 7.23 -31.44
C LEU A 765 -10.39 8.02 -32.66
N VAL A 766 -9.65 7.89 -33.76
CA VAL A 766 -9.72 8.79 -34.92
C VAL A 766 -10.42 8.15 -36.11
N ARG A 767 -11.23 8.92 -36.85
CA ARG A 767 -11.84 8.53 -38.12
C ARG A 767 -11.94 9.70 -39.08
N THR A 768 -11.59 9.49 -40.35
CA THR A 768 -11.88 10.44 -41.43
C THR A 768 -13.26 10.15 -42.06
N ILE A 769 -14.08 11.19 -42.19
CA ILE A 769 -15.41 11.15 -42.80
C ILE A 769 -15.40 12.00 -44.07
N ASP A 770 -15.85 11.43 -45.19
CA ASP A 770 -15.95 12.12 -46.48
C ASP A 770 -17.35 12.73 -46.66
N LEU A 771 -17.43 14.06 -46.56
CA LEU A 771 -18.66 14.84 -46.76
C LEU A 771 -18.61 15.65 -48.07
N THR A 772 -17.71 15.33 -49.00
CA THR A 772 -17.53 16.10 -50.26
C THR A 772 -18.78 16.10 -51.15
N GLY A 773 -19.61 15.06 -51.07
CA GLY A 773 -20.90 14.97 -51.75
C GLY A 773 -22.11 15.39 -50.91
N VAL A 774 -21.92 15.91 -49.70
CA VAL A 774 -22.98 16.22 -48.73
C VAL A 774 -23.11 17.74 -48.56
N THR A 775 -24.34 18.24 -48.50
CA THR A 775 -24.64 19.66 -48.23
C THR A 775 -25.03 19.86 -46.77
N ALA A 776 -24.89 21.09 -46.26
CA ALA A 776 -25.34 21.42 -44.90
C ALA A 776 -26.86 21.21 -44.72
N ALA A 777 -27.65 21.27 -45.81
CA ALA A 777 -29.10 21.01 -45.77
C ALA A 777 -29.41 19.53 -45.46
N ASP A 778 -28.48 18.62 -45.75
CA ASP A 778 -28.60 17.20 -45.42
C ASP A 778 -28.39 16.93 -43.92
N LYS A 779 -27.97 17.94 -43.13
CA LYS A 779 -27.74 17.86 -41.68
C LYS A 779 -26.93 16.61 -41.29
N PRO A 780 -25.69 16.45 -41.81
CA PRO A 780 -24.86 15.30 -41.47
C PRO A 780 -24.56 15.28 -39.96
N GLN A 781 -24.75 14.13 -39.32
CA GLN A 781 -24.49 13.94 -37.89
C GLN A 781 -23.71 12.66 -37.64
N LEU A 782 -22.76 12.70 -36.70
CA LEU A 782 -22.17 11.49 -36.12
C LEU A 782 -22.94 11.12 -34.85
N LYS A 783 -23.49 9.91 -34.80
CA LYS A 783 -24.24 9.38 -33.64
C LYS A 783 -23.49 8.20 -33.02
N MET A 784 -23.55 8.03 -31.71
CA MET A 784 -23.00 6.86 -31.02
C MET A 784 -23.66 6.65 -29.66
N ALA A 785 -23.55 5.44 -29.11
CA ALA A 785 -23.71 5.19 -27.68
C ALA A 785 -22.39 5.56 -26.99
N LEU A 786 -22.44 6.39 -25.96
CA LEU A 786 -21.30 6.79 -25.15
C LEU A 786 -21.58 6.51 -23.67
N ASN A 787 -20.61 5.94 -22.98
CA ASN A 787 -20.61 5.77 -21.54
C ASN A 787 -19.29 6.34 -21.02
N TRP A 788 -19.36 7.27 -20.08
CA TRP A 788 -18.17 7.88 -19.51
C TRP A 788 -18.27 7.81 -17.99
N ASN A 789 -17.15 7.43 -17.39
CA ASN A 789 -16.94 7.50 -15.96
C ASN A 789 -15.55 8.07 -15.80
N THR A 790 -15.48 9.39 -15.77
CA THR A 790 -14.25 10.18 -15.69
C THR A 790 -14.28 10.98 -14.38
N GLU A 791 -13.13 11.51 -13.96
CA GLU A 791 -13.09 12.50 -12.89
C GLU A 791 -13.91 13.75 -13.27
N ASP A 792 -14.87 14.14 -12.43
CA ASP A 792 -15.81 15.23 -12.74
C ASP A 792 -15.11 16.60 -12.74
N GLY A 793 -15.16 17.30 -13.88
CA GLY A 793 -14.57 18.62 -14.11
C GLY A 793 -13.10 18.61 -14.54
N TYR A 794 -12.47 17.44 -14.62
CA TYR A 794 -11.01 17.31 -14.66
C TYR A 794 -10.50 16.34 -15.72
N ASP A 795 -11.14 15.18 -15.82
CA ASP A 795 -10.95 14.26 -16.93
C ASP A 795 -12.09 14.46 -17.92
N HIS A 796 -11.75 14.43 -19.20
CA HIS A 796 -12.68 14.83 -20.24
C HIS A 796 -12.74 13.82 -21.37
N ALA A 797 -13.97 13.44 -21.72
CA ALA A 797 -14.26 12.89 -23.04
C ALA A 797 -14.60 14.04 -23.99
N VAL A 798 -13.99 14.08 -25.17
CA VAL A 798 -14.27 15.11 -26.19
C VAL A 798 -14.41 14.48 -27.57
N LEU A 799 -15.26 15.08 -28.42
CA LEU A 799 -15.20 14.82 -29.86
C LEU A 799 -14.49 15.98 -30.55
N GLU A 800 -13.21 15.81 -30.85
CA GLU A 800 -12.41 16.74 -31.64
C GLU A 800 -12.77 16.61 -33.13
N ALA A 801 -12.71 17.71 -33.88
CA ALA A 801 -12.93 17.73 -35.32
C ALA A 801 -12.07 18.80 -36.01
N HIS A 802 -11.57 18.49 -37.21
CA HIS A 802 -10.90 19.45 -38.08
C HIS A 802 -11.03 19.06 -39.56
N THR A 803 -10.85 20.01 -40.47
CA THR A 803 -10.75 19.70 -41.90
C THR A 803 -9.47 18.92 -42.12
N THR A 804 -9.53 17.76 -42.80
CA THR A 804 -8.35 16.90 -42.99
C THR A 804 -7.16 17.68 -43.56
N GLY A 805 -6.04 17.68 -42.85
CA GLY A 805 -4.81 18.39 -43.23
C GLY A 805 -4.77 19.89 -42.90
N ALA A 806 -5.82 20.45 -42.29
CA ALA A 806 -5.86 21.84 -41.81
C ALA A 806 -5.66 21.91 -40.29
N ALA A 807 -5.34 23.11 -39.79
CA ALA A 807 -5.15 23.39 -38.37
C ALA A 807 -6.40 23.99 -37.69
N ASP A 808 -7.59 23.78 -38.27
CA ASP A 808 -8.88 24.30 -37.81
C ASP A 808 -9.55 23.39 -36.77
N TRP A 809 -8.78 22.97 -35.77
CA TRP A 809 -9.24 22.08 -34.70
C TRP A 809 -10.28 22.76 -33.81
N THR A 810 -11.39 22.06 -33.56
CA THR A 810 -12.40 22.39 -32.54
C THR A 810 -12.88 21.14 -31.82
N THR A 811 -13.61 21.29 -30.71
CA THR A 811 -14.42 20.19 -30.14
C THR A 811 -15.91 20.45 -30.39
N LEU A 812 -16.67 19.41 -30.69
CA LEU A 812 -18.07 19.49 -31.08
C LEU A 812 -19.00 19.25 -29.87
N PRO A 813 -20.04 20.08 -29.68
CA PRO A 813 -21.07 19.82 -28.68
C PRO A 813 -22.00 18.67 -29.10
N ASP A 814 -22.46 17.90 -28.11
CA ASP A 814 -23.57 16.96 -28.27
C ASP A 814 -24.90 17.71 -28.41
N ALA A 815 -25.71 17.29 -29.38
CA ALA A 815 -27.02 17.84 -29.67
C ALA A 815 -28.05 17.60 -28.55
N GLY A 816 -27.83 16.58 -27.70
CA GLY A 816 -28.65 16.28 -26.52
C GLY A 816 -28.34 17.15 -25.30
N GLY A 817 -27.30 17.99 -25.37
CA GLY A 817 -26.88 18.85 -24.26
C GLY A 817 -26.19 18.11 -23.12
N LEU A 818 -25.66 16.91 -23.39
CA LEU A 818 -24.91 16.12 -22.40
C LEU A 818 -23.45 16.58 -22.24
N SER A 819 -22.89 17.23 -23.27
CA SER A 819 -21.59 17.91 -23.20
C SER A 819 -21.76 19.37 -22.78
N SER A 820 -20.75 19.97 -22.17
CA SER A 820 -20.74 21.39 -21.81
C SER A 820 -19.48 22.11 -22.28
N SER A 821 -19.56 23.44 -22.43
CA SER A 821 -18.42 24.31 -22.67
C SER A 821 -17.74 24.79 -21.39
N ALA A 822 -18.04 24.18 -20.24
CA ALA A 822 -17.32 24.45 -19.00
C ALA A 822 -15.84 24.10 -19.21
N VAL A 823 -14.95 25.05 -18.90
CA VAL A 823 -13.51 24.81 -18.97
C VAL A 823 -13.10 23.80 -17.89
N PRO A 824 -12.05 22.99 -18.12
CA PRO A 824 -11.51 22.11 -17.08
C PRO A 824 -11.17 22.92 -15.83
N GLU A 825 -11.50 22.38 -14.67
CA GLU A 825 -11.43 23.07 -13.37
C GLU A 825 -9.97 23.45 -13.01
N ASP A 826 -8.98 22.66 -13.45
CA ASP A 826 -7.55 22.94 -13.30
C ASP A 826 -6.95 23.73 -14.49
N CYS A 827 -7.75 24.04 -15.51
CA CYS A 827 -7.27 24.81 -16.66
C CYS A 827 -6.75 26.19 -16.24
N ALA A 828 -7.41 26.85 -15.28
CA ALA A 828 -7.03 28.20 -14.83
C ALA A 828 -5.69 28.22 -14.07
N ALA A 829 -5.33 27.12 -13.41
CA ALA A 829 -4.02 26.95 -12.78
C ALA A 829 -2.93 26.55 -13.79
N GLY A 830 -3.34 26.16 -15.01
CA GLY A 830 -2.46 25.79 -16.12
C GLY A 830 -2.04 24.33 -16.13
N TYR A 831 -2.40 23.51 -15.13
CA TYR A 831 -1.98 22.11 -15.04
C TYR A 831 -2.43 21.29 -16.24
N PHE A 832 -3.74 21.24 -16.53
CA PHE A 832 -4.29 20.49 -17.68
C PHE A 832 -3.66 20.91 -19.01
N ILE A 833 -3.60 22.23 -19.27
CA ILE A 833 -3.03 22.75 -20.53
C ILE A 833 -1.51 22.52 -20.62
N ASN A 834 -0.78 22.53 -19.50
CA ASN A 834 0.67 22.34 -19.53
C ASN A 834 1.07 20.86 -19.60
N GLY A 835 0.30 19.98 -18.96
CA GLY A 835 0.42 18.52 -19.13
C GLY A 835 -0.02 18.06 -20.52
N HIS A 836 -0.94 18.79 -21.15
CA HIS A 836 -1.45 18.51 -22.50
C HIS A 836 -1.44 19.76 -23.40
N PRO A 837 -0.26 20.21 -23.90
CA PRO A 837 -0.10 21.47 -24.63
C PRO A 837 -1.00 21.65 -25.85
N PHE A 838 -1.44 20.55 -26.48
CA PHE A 838 -2.34 20.58 -27.63
C PHE A 838 -3.73 21.15 -27.31
N LEU A 839 -4.14 21.14 -26.03
CA LEU A 839 -5.39 21.76 -25.56
C LEU A 839 -5.49 23.25 -25.87
N ARG A 840 -4.37 23.94 -26.13
CA ARG A 840 -4.34 25.35 -26.55
C ARG A 840 -5.10 25.62 -27.86
N SER A 841 -5.38 24.58 -28.62
CA SER A 841 -6.26 24.63 -29.80
C SER A 841 -7.71 24.99 -29.44
N TYR A 842 -8.16 24.59 -28.24
CA TYR A 842 -9.55 24.69 -27.76
C TYR A 842 -9.72 25.62 -26.56
N LEU A 843 -8.66 25.80 -25.77
CA LEU A 843 -8.66 26.54 -24.52
C LEU A 843 -7.59 27.65 -24.55
N THR A 844 -7.88 28.79 -23.91
CA THR A 844 -6.89 29.85 -23.71
C THR A 844 -6.68 30.09 -22.22
N LEU A 845 -5.44 29.92 -21.76
CA LEU A 845 -5.00 30.33 -20.44
C LEU A 845 -4.51 31.79 -20.49
N GLY A 846 -5.16 32.68 -19.75
CA GLY A 846 -4.78 34.09 -19.60
C GLY A 846 -4.70 34.55 -18.15
N ALA A 847 -4.29 35.80 -17.92
CA ALA A 847 -4.11 36.36 -16.58
C ALA A 847 -5.39 36.42 -15.72
N GLY A 848 -6.57 36.24 -16.32
CA GLY A 848 -7.88 36.22 -15.65
C GLY A 848 -8.52 34.83 -15.54
N GLY A 849 -7.77 33.75 -15.82
CA GLY A 849 -8.27 32.37 -15.82
C GLY A 849 -8.26 31.74 -17.22
N CYS A 850 -8.98 30.63 -17.35
CA CYS A 850 -9.08 29.85 -18.59
C CYS A 850 -10.41 30.12 -19.31
N THR A 851 -10.39 30.18 -20.64
CA THR A 851 -11.59 30.35 -21.47
C THR A 851 -11.77 29.20 -22.46
N ALA A 852 -13.03 28.88 -22.77
CA ALA A 852 -13.44 27.81 -23.68
C ALA A 852 -13.21 28.10 -25.18
N GLN A 853 -12.23 28.95 -25.48
CA GLN A 853 -11.86 29.37 -26.82
C GLN A 853 -10.34 29.31 -26.94
N GLY A 854 -9.83 28.51 -27.88
CA GLY A 854 -8.41 28.37 -28.15
C GLY A 854 -7.99 29.05 -29.45
N THR A 855 -6.80 28.69 -29.92
CA THR A 855 -6.20 29.28 -31.13
C THR A 855 -6.96 28.98 -32.41
N SER A 856 -7.71 27.87 -32.46
CA SER A 856 -8.43 27.43 -33.67
C SER A 856 -9.91 27.18 -33.46
N GLY A 857 -10.34 26.76 -32.26
CA GLY A 857 -11.72 26.34 -32.02
C GLY A 857 -12.17 26.51 -30.57
N THR A 858 -13.33 25.94 -30.27
CA THR A 858 -13.98 26.02 -28.96
C THR A 858 -13.91 24.69 -28.21
N TRP A 859 -14.07 24.78 -26.89
CA TRP A 859 -14.12 23.66 -25.97
C TRP A 859 -15.55 23.21 -25.65
N ASN A 860 -15.80 21.91 -25.77
CA ASN A 860 -16.99 21.17 -25.38
C ASN A 860 -16.55 19.77 -24.94
N SER A 861 -16.99 19.32 -23.76
CA SER A 861 -16.59 18.03 -23.20
C SER A 861 -17.69 17.36 -22.40
N PHE A 862 -17.55 16.06 -22.20
CA PHE A 862 -18.25 15.29 -21.17
C PHE A 862 -17.29 15.05 -20.02
N THR A 863 -17.81 15.06 -18.81
CA THR A 863 -17.03 14.78 -17.60
C THR A 863 -17.95 14.16 -16.53
N GLY A 864 -17.37 13.55 -15.51
CA GLY A 864 -18.09 12.85 -14.44
C GLY A 864 -18.61 11.46 -14.85
N SER A 865 -19.73 11.04 -14.27
CA SER A 865 -20.33 9.72 -14.53
C SER A 865 -21.66 9.83 -15.27
N SER A 866 -21.78 9.15 -16.42
CA SER A 866 -23.06 9.04 -17.14
C SER A 866 -24.07 8.09 -16.48
N GLY A 867 -23.62 7.26 -15.52
CA GLY A 867 -24.44 6.23 -14.89
C GLY A 867 -24.85 5.10 -15.85
N GLY A 868 -24.05 4.85 -16.89
CA GLY A 868 -24.32 3.90 -17.98
C GLY A 868 -24.44 4.58 -19.35
N TRP A 869 -24.85 3.81 -20.36
CA TRP A 869 -24.89 4.27 -21.75
C TRP A 869 -25.89 5.40 -22.02
N LYS A 870 -25.43 6.39 -22.80
CA LYS A 870 -26.23 7.49 -23.36
C LYS A 870 -26.09 7.50 -24.87
N GLN A 871 -27.14 7.90 -25.57
CA GLN A 871 -27.04 8.15 -27.01
C GLN A 871 -26.65 9.62 -27.21
N VAL A 872 -25.59 9.87 -27.98
CA VAL A 872 -25.07 11.21 -28.29
C VAL A 872 -25.06 11.44 -29.80
N ALA A 873 -25.13 12.71 -30.23
CA ALA A 873 -25.12 13.09 -31.63
C ALA A 873 -24.39 14.43 -31.85
N PHE A 874 -23.49 14.48 -32.84
CA PHE A 874 -22.66 15.64 -33.15
C PHE A 874 -22.94 16.16 -34.56
N ASP A 875 -23.14 17.46 -34.70
CA ASP A 875 -23.42 18.11 -36.00
C ASP A 875 -22.13 18.33 -36.81
N LEU A 876 -22.10 17.81 -38.05
CA LEU A 876 -20.98 17.92 -38.98
C LEU A 876 -21.27 18.89 -40.13
N SER A 877 -22.37 19.66 -40.09
CA SER A 877 -22.80 20.53 -41.18
C SER A 877 -21.75 21.59 -41.57
N ALA A 878 -20.90 22.03 -40.64
CA ALA A 878 -19.79 22.95 -40.90
C ALA A 878 -18.71 22.39 -41.84
N TYR A 879 -18.67 21.06 -42.01
CA TYR A 879 -17.72 20.35 -42.86
C TYR A 879 -18.36 19.81 -44.15
N ALA A 880 -19.61 20.17 -44.44
CA ALA A 880 -20.26 19.84 -45.70
C ALA A 880 -19.40 20.29 -46.90
N GLY A 881 -19.24 19.40 -47.89
CA GLY A 881 -18.36 19.62 -49.05
C GLY A 881 -16.87 19.37 -48.80
N LYS A 882 -16.46 18.90 -47.61
CA LYS A 882 -15.05 18.64 -47.23
C LYS A 882 -14.85 17.22 -46.71
N LYS A 883 -13.59 16.84 -46.47
CA LYS A 883 -13.24 15.72 -45.60
C LYS A 883 -12.95 16.24 -44.20
N VAL A 884 -13.57 15.63 -43.20
CA VAL A 884 -13.38 15.97 -41.78
C VAL A 884 -12.75 14.78 -41.09
N GLU A 885 -11.72 15.03 -40.29
CA GLU A 885 -11.22 14.04 -39.34
C GLU A 885 -11.79 14.36 -37.97
N VAL A 886 -12.34 13.33 -37.33
CA VAL A 886 -12.87 13.39 -35.97
C VAL A 886 -12.08 12.49 -35.05
N SER A 887 -11.89 12.90 -33.80
CA SER A 887 -11.26 12.09 -32.76
C SER A 887 -12.15 12.06 -31.53
N LEU A 888 -12.58 10.87 -31.11
CA LEU A 888 -13.14 10.68 -29.78
C LEU A 888 -11.99 10.48 -28.81
N SER A 889 -11.79 11.43 -27.91
CA SER A 889 -10.61 11.48 -27.06
C SER A 889 -10.97 11.39 -25.59
N SER A 890 -10.16 10.66 -24.84
CA SER A 890 -10.15 10.64 -23.38
C SER A 890 -8.87 11.35 -22.94
N ILE A 891 -9.03 12.47 -22.23
CA ILE A 891 -7.95 13.34 -21.79
C ILE A 891 -7.98 13.37 -20.28
N THR A 892 -6.93 12.90 -19.61
CA THR A 892 -6.88 12.72 -18.16
C THR A 892 -5.78 13.55 -17.52
N ASP A 893 -6.00 14.00 -16.30
CA ASP A 893 -4.99 14.76 -15.57
C ASP A 893 -4.11 13.85 -14.67
N PRO A 894 -3.12 14.38 -13.92
CA PRO A 894 -2.25 13.60 -13.03
C PRO A 894 -2.89 13.08 -11.74
N GLY A 895 -4.15 12.63 -11.79
CA GLY A 895 -4.96 12.19 -10.65
C GLY A 895 -5.73 10.89 -10.89
N SER A 896 -6.23 10.31 -9.81
CA SER A 896 -7.04 9.09 -9.86
C SER A 896 -8.44 9.36 -10.41
N GLY A 897 -8.76 8.82 -11.59
CA GLY A 897 -10.04 9.04 -12.24
C GLY A 897 -11.06 7.91 -12.10
N GLY A 898 -12.06 7.94 -12.97
CA GLY A 898 -13.09 6.91 -13.04
C GLY A 898 -12.65 5.66 -13.80
N ARG A 899 -13.60 4.97 -14.44
CA ARG A 899 -13.31 3.75 -15.22
C ARG A 899 -12.84 4.03 -16.66
N GLY A 900 -13.03 5.24 -17.15
CA GLY A 900 -12.68 5.66 -18.51
C GLY A 900 -13.89 5.96 -19.40
N VAL A 901 -13.67 5.92 -20.71
CA VAL A 901 -14.64 6.29 -21.75
C VAL A 901 -14.87 5.12 -22.68
N PHE A 902 -16.14 4.84 -22.98
CA PHE A 902 -16.58 3.72 -23.80
C PHE A 902 -17.54 4.19 -24.88
N ALA A 903 -17.37 3.66 -26.09
CA ALA A 903 -18.19 3.99 -27.25
C ALA A 903 -18.67 2.73 -27.98
N ASP A 904 -19.89 2.79 -28.49
CA ASP A 904 -20.53 1.70 -29.23
C ASP A 904 -21.55 2.27 -30.24
N GLU A 905 -21.99 1.45 -31.20
CA GLU A 905 -23.01 1.80 -32.21
C GLU A 905 -22.74 3.12 -32.97
N ALA A 906 -21.47 3.39 -33.30
CA ALA A 906 -21.04 4.63 -33.94
C ALA A 906 -21.44 4.67 -35.43
N ARG A 907 -22.23 5.66 -35.84
CA ARG A 907 -22.79 5.76 -37.20
C ARG A 907 -22.92 7.19 -37.71
N LEU A 908 -22.72 7.35 -39.02
CA LEU A 908 -22.98 8.60 -39.73
C LEU A 908 -24.44 8.64 -40.19
N SER A 909 -25.14 9.75 -39.93
CA SER A 909 -26.48 10.03 -40.39
C SER A 909 -26.44 11.15 -41.42
N VAL A 910 -27.01 10.97 -42.61
CA VAL A 910 -27.11 12.00 -43.65
C VAL A 910 -28.53 12.05 -44.18
N ALA A 911 -29.10 13.24 -44.30
CA ALA A 911 -30.49 13.49 -44.70
C ALA A 911 -31.51 12.67 -43.89
N GLY A 912 -31.24 12.50 -42.59
CA GLY A 912 -32.09 11.72 -41.66
C GLY A 912 -32.00 10.19 -41.83
N THR A 913 -31.09 9.69 -42.66
CA THR A 913 -30.85 8.25 -42.86
C THR A 913 -29.54 7.85 -42.18
N ASP A 914 -29.62 6.92 -41.23
CA ASP A 914 -28.45 6.34 -40.57
C ASP A 914 -27.75 5.35 -41.51
N GLN A 915 -26.45 5.50 -41.66
CA GLN A 915 -25.58 4.50 -42.28
C GLN A 915 -25.35 3.33 -41.31
N ALA A 916 -24.71 2.26 -41.81
CA ALA A 916 -24.36 1.11 -40.99
C ALA A 916 -23.55 1.53 -39.75
N ALA A 917 -23.94 1.01 -38.59
CA ALA A 917 -23.25 1.25 -37.34
C ALA A 917 -21.96 0.44 -37.24
N GLU A 918 -20.94 1.06 -36.67
CA GLU A 918 -19.76 0.40 -36.16
C GLU A 918 -20.00 0.06 -34.69
N GLY A 919 -20.34 -1.20 -34.42
CA GLY A 919 -20.51 -1.75 -33.06
C GLY A 919 -19.23 -2.33 -32.46
N PHE A 920 -18.08 -2.17 -33.14
CA PHE A 920 -16.77 -2.63 -32.64
C PHE A 920 -16.69 -4.13 -32.29
N GLU A 921 -17.47 -4.95 -33.00
CA GLU A 921 -17.64 -6.37 -32.67
C GLU A 921 -16.34 -7.19 -32.83
N THR A 922 -15.56 -6.88 -33.86
CA THR A 922 -14.35 -7.65 -34.22
C THR A 922 -13.07 -6.81 -34.20
N SER A 923 -13.17 -5.48 -34.30
CA SER A 923 -12.04 -4.55 -34.32
C SER A 923 -12.53 -3.12 -34.02
N LEU A 924 -11.64 -2.12 -34.09
CA LEU A 924 -12.03 -0.70 -34.12
C LEU A 924 -12.65 -0.27 -35.47
N GLY A 925 -12.67 -1.18 -36.46
CA GLY A 925 -13.34 -0.98 -37.74
C GLY A 925 -12.74 0.15 -38.55
N THR A 926 -13.57 1.14 -38.91
CA THR A 926 -13.11 2.35 -39.62
C THR A 926 -12.42 3.39 -38.73
N TRP A 927 -12.31 3.12 -37.43
CA TRP A 927 -11.61 3.96 -36.47
C TRP A 927 -10.20 3.44 -36.19
N THR A 928 -9.29 4.35 -35.85
CA THR A 928 -7.89 4.06 -35.56
C THR A 928 -7.50 4.69 -34.23
N ALA A 929 -6.99 3.89 -33.30
CA ALA A 929 -6.37 4.41 -32.08
C ALA A 929 -5.06 5.14 -32.44
N GLN A 930 -4.89 6.34 -31.90
CA GLN A 930 -3.70 7.15 -32.06
C GLN A 930 -3.22 7.61 -30.69
N GLY A 931 -1.91 7.52 -30.48
CA GLY A 931 -1.28 8.00 -29.26
C GLY A 931 -1.46 9.50 -29.04
N ALA A 932 -1.01 9.94 -27.87
CA ALA A 932 -1.19 11.30 -27.41
C ALA A 932 -0.64 12.36 -28.41
N PRO A 933 -1.28 13.54 -28.52
CA PRO A 933 -0.71 14.66 -29.26
C PRO A 933 0.66 15.06 -28.70
N ALA A 934 1.51 15.61 -29.56
CA ALA A 934 2.86 16.05 -29.19
C ALA A 934 2.85 16.98 -27.96
N GLY A 935 3.73 16.67 -27.01
CA GLY A 935 3.87 17.42 -25.75
C GLY A 935 3.08 16.85 -24.58
N SER A 936 2.24 15.83 -24.79
CA SER A 936 1.62 15.05 -23.71
C SER A 936 2.50 13.84 -23.31
N PRO A 937 2.40 13.32 -22.07
CA PRO A 937 3.10 12.09 -21.68
C PRO A 937 2.75 10.90 -22.57
N GLU A 938 3.75 10.07 -22.90
CA GLU A 938 3.53 8.80 -23.60
C GLU A 938 3.28 7.68 -22.58
N ILE A 939 2.01 7.38 -22.33
CA ILE A 939 1.60 6.34 -21.38
C ILE A 939 1.26 5.04 -22.15
N PRO A 940 1.74 3.87 -21.71
CA PRO A 940 1.36 2.61 -22.35
C PRO A 940 -0.14 2.31 -22.24
N GLY A 941 -0.80 2.11 -23.38
CA GLY A 941 -2.22 1.80 -23.48
C GLY A 941 -2.97 2.86 -24.30
N ASP A 942 -3.98 2.46 -25.07
CA ASP A 942 -4.76 3.37 -25.91
C ASP A 942 -6.18 2.79 -26.09
N TRP A 943 -7.01 3.45 -26.90
CA TRP A 943 -8.28 2.92 -27.35
C TRP A 943 -8.10 1.52 -27.92
N SER A 944 -8.90 0.60 -27.42
CA SER A 944 -8.91 -0.77 -27.89
C SER A 944 -10.34 -1.27 -27.98
N ARG A 945 -10.53 -2.27 -28.85
CA ARG A 945 -11.77 -3.03 -28.87
C ARG A 945 -11.79 -3.90 -27.61
N SER A 946 -12.81 -3.72 -26.79
CA SER A 946 -13.03 -4.51 -25.58
C SER A 946 -14.38 -5.21 -25.63
N ALA A 947 -14.47 -6.34 -24.91
CA ALA A 947 -15.75 -6.88 -24.48
C ALA A 947 -16.17 -6.20 -23.17
N GLU A 948 -17.08 -6.82 -22.39
CA GLU A 948 -17.44 -6.38 -21.04
C GLU A 948 -16.19 -6.16 -20.16
N LEU A 949 -16.03 -4.90 -19.73
CA LEU A 949 -15.00 -4.48 -18.77
C LEU A 949 -15.59 -4.45 -17.37
N PHE A 950 -14.73 -4.59 -16.36
CA PHE A 950 -15.11 -4.50 -14.94
C PHE A 950 -16.27 -5.43 -14.58
N LYS A 951 -16.04 -6.71 -14.83
CA LYS A 951 -17.00 -7.74 -14.49
C LYS A 951 -17.22 -7.75 -12.98
N SER A 952 -18.49 -7.87 -12.61
CA SER A 952 -18.88 -8.03 -11.21
C SER A 952 -19.60 -9.35 -11.03
N TYR A 953 -19.25 -10.04 -9.96
CA TYR A 953 -19.70 -11.40 -9.71
C TYR A 953 -20.47 -11.46 -8.40
N ALA A 954 -21.55 -12.24 -8.40
CA ALA A 954 -22.33 -12.54 -7.19
C ALA A 954 -21.61 -13.55 -6.29
N ALA A 955 -20.68 -14.31 -6.86
CA ALA A 955 -19.89 -15.30 -6.16
C ALA A 955 -18.50 -15.46 -6.78
N ILE A 956 -17.53 -15.78 -5.94
CA ILE A 956 -16.14 -16.04 -6.33
C ILE A 956 -15.70 -17.38 -5.73
N THR A 957 -14.80 -18.07 -6.43
CA THR A 957 -14.11 -19.25 -5.91
C THR A 957 -12.61 -19.11 -5.99
N THR A 958 -11.92 -19.64 -4.98
CA THR A 958 -10.48 -19.92 -5.00
C THR A 958 -10.25 -21.44 -4.90
N ARG A 959 -9.00 -21.88 -4.70
CA ARG A 959 -8.66 -23.27 -4.37
C ARG A 959 -9.29 -23.74 -3.05
N HIS A 960 -9.42 -22.84 -2.08
CA HIS A 960 -9.77 -23.17 -0.70
C HIS A 960 -11.08 -22.55 -0.24
N THR A 961 -11.66 -21.63 -1.02
CA THR A 961 -12.82 -20.85 -0.59
C THR A 961 -13.88 -20.71 -1.67
N VAL A 962 -15.15 -20.61 -1.23
CA VAL A 962 -16.30 -20.18 -2.02
C VAL A 962 -16.89 -18.98 -1.30
N LEU A 963 -16.93 -17.82 -1.94
CA LEU A 963 -17.55 -16.60 -1.44
C LEU A 963 -18.90 -16.38 -2.13
N LEU A 964 -19.96 -16.21 -1.36
CA LEU A 964 -21.31 -15.86 -1.81
C LEU A 964 -21.68 -14.47 -1.27
N GLY A 965 -22.08 -13.56 -2.16
CA GLY A 965 -22.49 -12.20 -1.76
C GLY A 965 -23.87 -12.10 -1.11
N PHE A 966 -24.43 -13.21 -0.67
CA PHE A 966 -25.70 -13.30 0.00
C PHE A 966 -25.69 -14.50 0.95
N GLY A 967 -26.44 -14.40 2.04
CA GLY A 967 -26.72 -15.53 2.92
C GLY A 967 -27.72 -16.53 2.32
N LEU A 968 -27.69 -17.78 2.77
CA LEU A 968 -28.61 -18.82 2.27
C LEU A 968 -30.06 -18.57 2.69
N GLU A 969 -30.29 -17.80 3.75
CA GLU A 969 -31.61 -17.34 4.18
C GLU A 969 -32.33 -16.52 3.09
N HIS A 970 -31.59 -15.88 2.17
CA HIS A 970 -32.16 -15.14 1.05
C HIS A 970 -32.54 -16.00 -0.15
N VAL A 971 -32.25 -17.30 -0.14
CA VAL A 971 -32.62 -18.25 -1.20
C VAL A 971 -33.87 -19.00 -0.74
N PRO A 972 -35.10 -18.65 -1.17
CA PRO A 972 -36.31 -19.15 -0.51
C PRO A 972 -36.52 -20.66 -0.66
N ALA A 973 -36.16 -21.22 -1.81
CA ALA A 973 -36.36 -22.63 -2.12
C ALA A 973 -35.25 -23.52 -1.53
N ALA A 974 -35.63 -24.46 -0.67
CA ALA A 974 -34.69 -25.40 -0.05
C ALA A 974 -33.93 -26.28 -1.06
N ALA A 975 -34.56 -26.63 -2.18
CA ALA A 975 -33.92 -27.39 -3.25
C ALA A 975 -32.77 -26.59 -3.90
N ASP A 976 -32.96 -25.29 -4.12
CA ASP A 976 -31.95 -24.41 -4.72
C ASP A 976 -30.76 -24.23 -3.75
N ARG A 977 -31.04 -24.06 -2.45
CA ARG A 977 -29.99 -24.06 -1.39
C ARG A 977 -29.16 -25.34 -1.43
N ALA A 978 -29.82 -26.50 -1.49
CA ALA A 978 -29.14 -27.78 -1.55
C ALA A 978 -28.25 -27.92 -2.79
N VAL A 979 -28.72 -27.50 -3.98
CA VAL A 979 -27.90 -27.53 -5.20
C VAL A 979 -26.70 -26.60 -5.09
N LEU A 980 -26.90 -25.37 -4.59
CA LEU A 980 -25.83 -24.38 -4.42
C LEU A 980 -24.74 -24.89 -3.47
N VAL A 981 -25.11 -25.32 -2.26
CA VAL A 981 -24.17 -25.86 -1.27
C VAL A 981 -23.47 -27.12 -1.80
N GLY A 982 -24.19 -28.01 -2.47
CA GLY A 982 -23.60 -29.19 -3.08
C GLY A 982 -22.55 -28.87 -4.14
N LYS A 983 -22.75 -27.79 -4.92
CA LYS A 983 -21.75 -27.31 -5.89
C LYS A 983 -20.54 -26.70 -5.19
N ALA A 984 -20.76 -25.87 -4.17
CA ALA A 984 -19.70 -25.28 -3.37
C ALA A 984 -18.83 -26.34 -2.67
N LEU A 985 -19.44 -27.37 -2.09
CA LEU A 985 -18.68 -28.48 -1.48
C LEU A 985 -17.84 -29.24 -2.52
N ARG A 986 -18.38 -29.50 -3.71
CA ARG A 986 -17.61 -30.16 -4.77
C ARG A 986 -16.44 -29.30 -5.23
N SER A 987 -16.62 -27.98 -5.40
CA SER A 987 -15.54 -27.10 -5.84
C SER A 987 -14.36 -27.05 -4.87
N LEU A 988 -14.60 -27.23 -3.57
CA LEU A 988 -13.55 -27.25 -2.54
C LEU A 988 -12.75 -28.57 -2.48
N ASN A 989 -13.30 -29.64 -3.06
CA ASN A 989 -12.73 -31.00 -3.02
C ASN A 989 -11.92 -31.38 -4.29
N HIS A 990 -11.66 -30.41 -5.18
CA HIS A 990 -10.96 -30.62 -6.45
C HIS A 990 -9.54 -30.06 -6.50
#